data_AF-A0A519X146-F1
#
_entry.id   AF-A0A519X146-F1
#
_cell.length_a   1.000
_cell.length_b   1.000
_cell.length_c   1.000
_cell.angle_alpha   90.00
_cell.angle_beta   90.00
_cell.angle_gamma   90.00
#
_symmetry.space_group_name_H-M   'P 1'
#
loop_
_entity.id
_entity.type
_entity.pdbx_description
1 polymer ?
#
loop_
_entity_poly.entity_id
_entity_poly.type
_entity_poly.pdbx_seq_one_letter_code
_entity_poly.pdbx_strand_id
1 'polypeptide(L)'
;MKKLLLLTLFGAAAISAADAQTRPTNPTTTPATSDTTKRAAGIGFPGASKAQPKPYDQVITSKAISRKGMITTHKLDDKFFFEIADSTLGRDILVVSRISRAGSEVRSASGYAGDQIGSTVIRFEKGPSNRIFMRKISYRTYGPDSTTAMYQNLQRSNIQAIAAAFNIAAYSPNKRGSVIDMTDYINSDNEIFYFGSPAVKTNFRLGTQQSDRSYILGVRSFPTNVEINVVKTYSLTAAPNPFGAAAPAGFGGGAPSGSSTVELNTSLVILPKVPMKPRYFDPRVGYFTVGYTDFDSNPQGVKDIEMVKRWRLEPKAADMAKYKRGELVEPVKPIIFYIDPATPKEWVPYLMAGVNDWQKAFEKSGFKNAIMAKMAPTSKEDSTWSLDDARHSAIVYKPSEIANASGPSISDPRSGEIMESHINWYHNVMKLVHDWYMIQASAIDPRAQKMNFSPELMGDLIRFVSSHEVGHTLGLRHNYGSSSTTPSEKLRDKSFVEANGHTPSIMDYARFNYVAQPEDNIKPKGIYPRIGDYDLWAIEWGYKVLPDAKNANAEVPVLNKLTMEKLKNNRLWFGTETNPDDPRSQSEDLGDNAMISSDYGIKNLKRILVKLPDWTKANNEGYENLTTMYGQLTTQLARYMG
;
A
#
# COMPACT_ATOMS: atom_id res chain seq x y z
N MET A 1 3.70 74.39 -10.71
CA MET A 1 5.05 74.76 -10.22
C MET A 1 6.04 73.67 -10.62
N LYS A 2 7.10 74.09 -11.34
CA LYS A 2 8.45 73.53 -11.62
C LYS A 2 8.74 72.04 -11.29
N LYS A 3 9.08 71.20 -12.29
CA LYS A 3 10.45 70.70 -12.73
C LYS A 3 11.00 69.60 -11.79
N LEU A 4 11.70 68.51 -12.16
CA LEU A 4 12.49 68.00 -13.31
C LEU A 4 12.78 66.50 -12.96
N LEU A 5 12.58 65.45 -13.77
CA LEU A 5 13.41 64.86 -14.85
C LEU A 5 14.78 64.24 -14.44
N LEU A 6 14.91 62.91 -14.57
CA LEU A 6 16.03 62.06 -15.08
C LEU A 6 15.65 60.59 -14.73
N LEU A 7 15.40 59.59 -15.59
CA LEU A 7 15.87 59.18 -16.93
C LEU A 7 17.27 58.56 -16.93
N THR A 8 17.34 57.22 -16.81
CA THR A 8 18.31 56.37 -17.50
C THR A 8 17.63 55.07 -17.95
N LEU A 9 17.87 54.74 -19.21
CA LEU A 9 17.28 53.67 -20.02
C LEU A 9 18.45 52.91 -20.67
N PHE A 10 18.15 51.73 -21.22
CA PHE A 10 19.00 50.81 -22.01
C PHE A 10 19.87 49.82 -21.21
N GLY A 11 19.96 48.54 -21.57
CA GLY A 11 19.41 47.83 -22.73
C GLY A 11 19.96 46.40 -22.73
N ALA A 12 19.16 45.47 -23.23
CA ALA A 12 19.50 44.06 -23.40
C ALA A 12 20.51 43.85 -24.55
N ALA A 13 21.37 42.83 -24.41
CA ALA A 13 21.89 42.07 -25.54
C ALA A 13 22.39 40.69 -25.07
N ALA A 14 21.78 39.64 -25.62
CA ALA A 14 22.30 38.28 -25.60
C ALA A 14 23.38 38.13 -26.69
N ILE A 15 24.48 37.46 -26.38
CA ILE A 15 25.41 36.93 -27.38
C ILE A 15 25.79 35.50 -26.95
N SER A 16 25.49 34.56 -27.85
CA SER A 16 25.95 33.18 -27.85
C SER A 16 27.41 33.13 -28.32
N ALA A 17 28.24 32.31 -27.70
CA ALA A 17 29.50 31.87 -28.28
C ALA A 17 29.69 30.37 -27.97
N ALA A 18 29.69 29.59 -29.05
CA ALA A 18 30.23 28.25 -29.10
C ALA A 18 31.76 28.39 -29.25
N ASP A 19 32.54 27.61 -28.50
CA ASP A 19 33.97 27.47 -28.79
C ASP A 19 34.37 26.00 -28.89
N ALA A 20 34.92 25.71 -30.07
CA ALA A 20 35.38 24.43 -30.54
C ALA A 20 36.83 24.16 -30.09
N GLN A 21 37.20 22.89 -30.20
CA GLN A 21 38.51 22.32 -29.92
C GLN A 21 39.68 23.12 -30.52
N THR A 22 40.69 23.37 -29.69
CA THR A 22 42.08 23.52 -30.17
C THR A 22 43.03 22.73 -29.28
N ARG A 23 43.98 22.05 -29.94
CA ARG A 23 44.96 21.13 -29.36
C ARG A 23 46.35 21.69 -29.70
N PRO A 24 47.25 21.95 -28.74
CA PRO A 24 48.64 22.26 -29.06
C PRO A 24 49.56 21.04 -28.91
N THR A 25 50.53 20.96 -29.81
CA THR A 25 51.59 19.95 -29.96
C THR A 25 52.91 20.40 -29.30
N ASN A 26 53.46 19.57 -28.39
CA ASN A 26 54.89 19.21 -28.08
C ASN A 26 56.02 20.28 -27.96
N PRO A 27 57.23 20.00 -27.39
CA PRO A 27 57.70 18.93 -26.45
C PRO A 27 58.63 19.41 -25.28
N THR A 28 59.01 18.47 -24.38
CA THR A 28 60.22 18.40 -23.47
C THR A 28 60.29 19.39 -22.28
N THR A 29 60.68 19.09 -21.03
CA THR A 29 61.45 18.02 -20.32
C THR A 29 61.10 18.05 -18.82
N THR A 30 61.06 16.90 -18.14
CA THR A 30 60.74 16.68 -16.71
C THR A 30 61.84 17.19 -15.74
N PRO A 31 61.52 17.50 -14.48
CA PRO A 31 61.83 16.56 -13.38
C PRO A 31 60.69 16.34 -12.36
N ALA A 32 60.81 15.22 -11.66
CA ALA A 32 59.77 14.48 -10.93
C ALA A 32 59.00 15.23 -9.83
N THR A 33 57.68 15.07 -9.85
CA THR A 33 56.78 15.28 -8.71
C THR A 33 55.96 14.01 -8.48
N SER A 34 55.88 13.59 -7.22
CA SER A 34 55.19 12.37 -6.78
C SER A 34 53.69 12.45 -7.07
N ASP A 35 53.21 11.48 -7.85
CA ASP A 35 51.81 11.32 -8.21
C ASP A 35 50.95 10.93 -6.99
N THR A 36 50.05 11.83 -6.58
CA THR A 36 49.07 11.65 -5.51
C THR A 36 47.79 10.94 -5.97
N THR A 37 47.75 10.37 -7.18
CA THR A 37 46.60 9.60 -7.69
C THR A 37 46.56 8.13 -7.24
N LYS A 38 47.24 7.76 -6.15
CA LYS A 38 46.95 6.49 -5.45
C LYS A 38 45.57 6.56 -4.78
N ARG A 39 44.55 6.35 -5.60
CA ARG A 39 43.20 5.97 -5.19
C ARG A 39 43.34 4.67 -4.39
N ALA A 40 42.87 4.69 -3.15
CA ALA A 40 42.72 3.48 -2.34
C ALA A 40 42.01 2.40 -3.16
N ALA A 41 42.52 1.17 -3.07
CA ALA A 41 42.01 0.02 -3.79
C ALA A 41 40.48 -0.05 -3.65
N GLY A 42 39.79 0.19 -4.76
CA GLY A 42 38.40 -0.20 -4.88
C GLY A 42 38.31 -1.69 -4.60
N ILE A 43 37.24 -2.11 -3.93
CA ILE A 43 36.86 -3.52 -3.77
C ILE A 43 36.57 -4.04 -5.18
N GLY A 44 37.63 -4.44 -5.88
CA GLY A 44 37.57 -5.22 -7.09
C GLY A 44 37.13 -6.61 -6.69
N PHE A 45 36.02 -7.08 -7.27
CA PHE A 45 35.71 -8.51 -7.28
C PHE A 45 36.96 -9.25 -7.77
N PRO A 46 37.56 -10.16 -6.99
CA PRO A 46 38.65 -10.98 -7.48
C PRO A 46 38.13 -11.74 -8.69
N GLY A 47 38.91 -11.72 -9.77
CA GLY A 47 38.53 -12.21 -11.10
C GLY A 47 37.77 -13.54 -11.01
N ALA A 48 36.48 -13.49 -11.36
CA ALA A 48 35.70 -14.69 -11.52
C ALA A 48 36.26 -15.45 -12.73
N SER A 49 37.10 -16.44 -12.47
CA SER A 49 37.31 -17.54 -13.42
C SER A 49 35.94 -18.02 -13.92
N LYS A 50 35.85 -18.44 -15.18
CA LYS A 50 34.63 -19.02 -15.77
C LYS A 50 34.22 -20.24 -14.95
N ALA A 51 33.46 -20.04 -13.87
CA ALA A 51 33.00 -21.12 -13.01
C ALA A 51 32.02 -21.96 -13.83
N GLN A 52 32.49 -23.09 -14.32
CA GLN A 52 31.64 -24.04 -15.01
C GLN A 52 30.65 -24.63 -14.00
N PRO A 53 29.37 -24.81 -14.38
CA PRO A 53 28.39 -25.46 -13.54
C PRO A 53 28.88 -26.84 -13.09
N LYS A 54 28.77 -27.13 -11.79
CA LYS A 54 29.12 -28.42 -11.19
C LYS A 54 27.98 -29.42 -11.37
N PRO A 55 28.22 -30.73 -11.19
CA PRO A 55 27.15 -31.72 -11.08
C PRO A 55 26.16 -31.35 -9.97
N TYR A 56 24.85 -31.57 -10.21
CA TYR A 56 23.78 -31.13 -9.31
C TYR A 56 23.98 -31.63 -7.87
N ASP A 57 24.25 -32.92 -7.69
CA ASP A 57 24.37 -33.55 -6.37
C ASP A 57 25.61 -33.09 -5.57
N GLN A 58 26.57 -32.40 -6.22
CA GLN A 58 27.69 -31.75 -5.54
C GLN A 58 27.35 -30.35 -5.01
N VAL A 59 26.29 -29.73 -5.54
CA VAL A 59 25.83 -28.40 -5.12
C VAL A 59 24.62 -28.54 -4.20
N ILE A 60 23.63 -29.31 -4.63
CA ILE A 60 22.41 -29.63 -3.87
C ILE A 60 22.53 -31.08 -3.43
N THR A 61 23.17 -31.29 -2.29
CA THR A 61 23.36 -32.63 -1.71
C THR A 61 22.07 -33.17 -1.09
N SER A 62 22.05 -34.45 -0.72
CA SER A 62 20.91 -35.06 0.00
C SER A 62 20.61 -34.43 1.36
N LYS A 63 21.53 -33.63 1.92
CA LYS A 63 21.32 -32.86 3.16
C LYS A 63 20.54 -31.56 2.94
N ALA A 64 20.34 -31.14 1.69
CA ALA A 64 19.67 -29.88 1.40
C ALA A 64 18.17 -29.95 1.72
N ILE A 65 17.69 -29.00 2.52
CA ILE A 65 16.27 -28.82 2.78
C ILE A 65 15.67 -28.05 1.60
N SER A 66 14.85 -28.74 0.80
CA SER A 66 14.34 -28.22 -0.46
C SER A 66 12.84 -27.93 -0.37
N ARG A 67 12.39 -26.78 -0.87
CA ARG A 67 10.97 -26.41 -0.97
C ARG A 67 10.61 -26.04 -2.40
N LYS A 68 9.65 -26.76 -2.97
CA LYS A 68 9.17 -26.54 -4.35
C LYS A 68 8.13 -25.42 -4.38
N GLY A 69 8.14 -24.63 -5.44
CA GLY A 69 7.21 -23.53 -5.69
C GLY A 69 7.53 -22.84 -7.02
N MET A 70 7.24 -21.55 -7.15
CA MET A 70 7.55 -20.79 -8.39
C MET A 70 9.05 -20.77 -8.74
N ILE A 71 9.88 -20.84 -7.71
CA ILE A 71 11.33 -21.05 -7.73
C ILE A 71 11.59 -22.09 -6.63
N THR A 72 12.26 -23.19 -6.93
CA THR A 72 12.59 -24.15 -5.87
C THR A 72 13.70 -23.56 -5.02
N THR A 73 13.52 -23.53 -3.70
CA THR A 73 14.54 -23.01 -2.78
C THR A 73 15.22 -24.17 -2.07
N HIS A 74 16.54 -24.09 -1.93
CA HIS A 74 17.33 -25.09 -1.22
C HIS A 74 18.13 -24.40 -0.11
N LYS A 75 18.04 -24.93 1.12
CA LYS A 75 18.94 -24.59 2.21
C LYS A 75 19.93 -25.73 2.42
N LEU A 76 21.22 -25.44 2.35
CA LEU A 76 22.29 -26.38 2.67
C LEU A 76 23.25 -25.69 3.62
N ASP A 77 23.28 -26.16 4.87
CA ASP A 77 23.96 -25.47 5.98
C ASP A 77 23.47 -24.00 6.08
N ASP A 78 24.38 -23.03 5.94
CA ASP A 78 24.07 -21.60 5.95
C ASP A 78 23.86 -21.00 4.55
N LYS A 79 23.87 -21.83 3.50
CA LYS A 79 23.69 -21.40 2.12
C LYS A 79 22.26 -21.55 1.62
N PHE A 80 21.83 -20.58 0.83
CA PHE A 80 20.52 -20.51 0.21
C PHE A 80 20.65 -20.45 -1.31
N PHE A 81 20.06 -21.42 -2.00
CA PHE A 81 20.08 -21.51 -3.45
C PHE A 81 18.68 -21.37 -4.03
N PHE A 82 18.60 -20.71 -5.19
CA PHE A 82 17.39 -20.71 -6.02
C PHE A 82 17.63 -21.64 -7.21
N GLU A 83 16.76 -22.62 -7.38
CA GLU A 83 16.63 -23.39 -8.62
C GLU A 83 15.47 -22.80 -9.43
N ILE A 84 15.85 -22.09 -10.50
CA ILE A 84 14.92 -21.35 -11.36
C ILE A 84 14.65 -22.20 -12.60
N ALA A 85 13.39 -22.60 -12.78
CA ALA A 85 12.97 -23.32 -13.98
C ALA A 85 13.02 -22.42 -15.22
N ASP A 86 13.30 -23.00 -16.39
CA ASP A 86 13.29 -22.28 -17.67
C ASP A 86 11.94 -21.61 -17.95
N SER A 87 10.83 -22.17 -17.44
CA SER A 87 9.49 -21.58 -17.54
C SER A 87 9.27 -20.34 -16.66
N THR A 88 10.14 -20.11 -15.68
CA THR A 88 10.13 -18.94 -14.80
C THR A 88 11.04 -17.84 -15.35
N LEU A 89 12.05 -18.19 -16.15
CA LEU A 89 12.88 -17.19 -16.84
C LEU A 89 12.04 -16.34 -17.80
N GLY A 90 12.36 -15.05 -17.88
CA GLY A 90 11.63 -14.08 -18.68
C GLY A 90 10.28 -13.65 -18.09
N ARG A 91 9.83 -14.24 -16.97
CA ARG A 91 8.62 -13.83 -16.27
C ARG A 91 8.90 -12.63 -15.36
N ASP A 92 7.90 -11.76 -15.26
CA ASP A 92 7.92 -10.63 -14.34
C ASP A 92 7.57 -11.11 -12.93
N ILE A 93 8.38 -10.66 -11.96
CA ILE A 93 8.22 -10.98 -10.54
C ILE A 93 8.15 -9.65 -9.80
N LEU A 94 7.03 -9.39 -9.14
CA LEU A 94 6.87 -8.24 -8.27
C LEU A 94 7.54 -8.55 -6.94
N VAL A 95 8.51 -7.72 -6.56
CA VAL A 95 9.20 -7.79 -5.28
C VAL A 95 8.62 -6.72 -4.37
N VAL A 96 8.10 -7.12 -3.22
CA VAL A 96 7.58 -6.20 -2.20
C VAL A 96 8.28 -6.46 -0.88
N SER A 97 8.84 -5.40 -0.30
CA SER A 97 9.64 -5.46 0.92
C SER A 97 8.95 -4.72 2.04
N ARG A 98 8.85 -5.35 3.21
CA ARG A 98 8.17 -4.83 4.39
C ARG A 98 9.00 -4.98 5.64
N ILE A 99 8.75 -4.09 6.60
CA ILE A 99 9.22 -4.27 7.97
C ILE A 99 8.35 -5.34 8.63
N SER A 100 8.95 -6.44 9.09
CA SER A 100 8.24 -7.45 9.89
C SER A 100 8.27 -7.07 11.37
N ARG A 101 9.43 -6.60 11.86
CA ARG A 101 9.63 -6.11 13.23
C ARG A 101 10.61 -4.96 13.22
N ALA A 102 10.30 -3.90 13.95
CA ALA A 102 11.14 -2.71 14.08
C ALA A 102 11.77 -2.61 15.48
N GLY A 103 13.05 -2.26 15.54
CA GLY A 103 13.71 -1.80 16.76
C GLY A 103 13.10 -0.49 17.29
N SER A 104 13.48 -0.08 18.50
CA SER A 104 13.01 1.16 19.14
C SER A 104 13.19 2.39 18.25
N GLU A 105 14.33 2.50 17.58
CA GLU A 105 14.71 3.71 16.82
C GLU A 105 13.84 3.86 15.57
N VAL A 106 13.59 2.75 14.86
CA VAL A 106 12.74 2.72 13.67
C VAL A 106 11.28 2.97 14.06
N ARG A 107 10.80 2.41 15.18
CA ARG A 107 9.45 2.71 15.70
C ARG A 107 9.28 4.18 16.08
N SER A 108 10.30 4.81 16.66
CA SER A 108 10.30 6.24 16.98
C SER A 108 10.29 7.13 15.73
N ALA A 109 10.78 6.62 14.60
CA ALA A 109 10.71 7.26 13.29
C ALA A 109 9.45 6.87 12.48
N SER A 110 8.41 6.37 13.16
CA SER A 110 7.15 5.93 12.54
C SER A 110 7.28 4.77 11.54
N GLY A 111 8.31 3.93 11.70
CA GLY A 111 8.45 2.68 10.94
C GLY A 111 7.92 1.49 11.72
N TYR A 112 6.91 0.82 11.19
CA TYR A 112 6.15 -0.21 11.89
C TYR A 112 6.05 -1.51 11.13
N ALA A 113 5.72 -2.57 11.87
CA ALA A 113 5.46 -3.87 11.28
C ALA A 113 4.33 -3.78 10.25
N GLY A 114 4.55 -4.24 9.03
CA GLY A 114 3.62 -4.16 7.89
C GLY A 114 3.95 -3.07 6.89
N ASP A 115 4.76 -2.08 7.26
CA ASP A 115 5.07 -0.95 6.39
C ASP A 115 5.88 -1.40 5.18
N GLN A 116 5.42 -1.01 3.99
CA GLN A 116 6.14 -1.26 2.75
C GLN A 116 7.31 -0.28 2.60
N ILE A 117 8.52 -0.82 2.52
CA ILE A 117 9.77 -0.05 2.41
C ILE A 117 10.42 -0.15 1.02
N GLY A 118 9.90 -1.02 0.17
CA GLY A 118 10.39 -1.24 -1.19
C GLY A 118 9.37 -1.95 -2.05
N SER A 119 9.32 -1.59 -3.32
CA SER A 119 8.59 -2.33 -4.35
C SER A 119 9.26 -2.14 -5.70
N THR A 120 9.52 -3.24 -6.40
CA THR A 120 10.11 -3.22 -7.74
C THR A 120 9.68 -4.46 -8.52
N VAL A 121 9.72 -4.39 -9.85
CA VAL A 121 9.59 -5.61 -10.67
C VAL A 121 10.97 -6.08 -11.06
N ILE A 122 11.20 -7.40 -11.00
CA ILE A 122 12.41 -8.04 -11.51
C ILE A 122 12.08 -9.08 -12.57
N ARG A 123 13.11 -9.44 -13.34
CA ARG A 123 13.08 -10.55 -14.29
C ARG A 123 14.40 -11.31 -14.24
N PHE A 124 14.33 -12.63 -14.12
CA PHE A 124 15.49 -13.49 -14.30
C PHE A 124 15.66 -13.89 -15.77
N GLU A 125 16.88 -13.81 -16.28
CA GLU A 125 17.21 -14.18 -17.67
C GLU A 125 18.57 -14.88 -17.74
N LYS A 126 18.79 -15.70 -18.79
CA LYS A 126 20.11 -16.27 -19.06
C LYS A 126 21.04 -15.19 -19.59
N GLY A 127 22.15 -15.00 -18.88
CA GLY A 127 23.28 -14.19 -19.34
C GLY A 127 24.32 -15.05 -20.06
N PRO A 128 25.26 -14.41 -20.78
CA PRO A 128 26.41 -15.10 -21.35
C PRO A 128 27.25 -15.78 -20.26
N SER A 129 28.06 -16.77 -20.66
CA SER A 129 29.05 -17.42 -19.80
C SER A 129 28.46 -18.12 -18.56
N ASN A 130 27.35 -18.87 -18.73
CA ASN A 130 26.67 -19.63 -17.67
C ASN A 130 26.26 -18.76 -16.47
N ARG A 131 25.58 -17.64 -16.74
CA ARG A 131 25.07 -16.74 -15.70
C ARG A 131 23.55 -16.60 -15.78
N ILE A 132 22.94 -16.29 -14.65
CA ILE A 132 21.58 -15.75 -14.57
C ILE A 132 21.69 -14.28 -14.19
N PHE A 133 21.09 -13.41 -14.99
CA PHE A 133 20.94 -12.00 -14.65
C PHE A 133 19.59 -11.76 -13.98
N MET A 134 19.58 -10.89 -12.99
CA MET A 134 18.39 -10.31 -12.42
C MET A 134 18.29 -8.87 -12.90
N ARG A 135 17.30 -8.57 -13.73
CA ARG A 135 17.03 -7.22 -14.22
C ARG A 135 15.98 -6.53 -13.37
N LYS A 136 16.15 -5.24 -13.14
CA LYS A 136 15.12 -4.36 -12.59
C LYS A 136 14.26 -3.85 -13.75
N ILE A 137 12.96 -4.14 -13.71
CA ILE A 137 12.00 -3.80 -14.77
C ILE A 137 11.19 -2.58 -14.33
N SER A 138 11.17 -1.55 -15.17
CA SER A 138 10.32 -0.37 -15.01
C SER A 138 9.22 -0.37 -16.06
N TYR A 139 7.97 -0.21 -15.61
CA TYR A 139 6.80 0.04 -16.47
C TYR A 139 6.44 1.52 -16.57
N ARG A 140 7.25 2.44 -16.02
CA ARG A 140 6.96 3.88 -16.10
C ARG A 140 6.92 4.39 -17.54
N THR A 141 7.64 3.74 -18.45
CA THR A 141 7.61 4.03 -19.88
C THR A 141 7.37 2.72 -20.60
N TYR A 142 6.18 2.56 -21.17
CA TYR A 142 5.71 1.28 -21.71
C TYR A 142 4.85 1.49 -22.95
N GLY A 143 5.12 0.70 -24.00
CA GLY A 143 4.21 0.55 -25.14
C GLY A 143 3.30 -0.65 -24.90
N PRO A 144 1.98 -0.47 -24.78
CA PRO A 144 1.06 -1.59 -24.51
C PRO A 144 0.90 -2.54 -25.69
N ASP A 145 1.17 -2.07 -26.91
CA ASP A 145 1.04 -2.86 -28.12
C ASP A 145 2.42 -3.22 -28.70
N SER A 146 2.80 -4.48 -28.51
CA SER A 146 4.06 -5.04 -29.03
C SER A 146 4.22 -5.02 -30.55
N THR A 147 3.13 -4.79 -31.29
CA THR A 147 3.11 -4.74 -32.76
C THR A 147 3.44 -3.36 -33.32
N THR A 148 3.50 -2.32 -32.48
CA THR A 148 3.78 -0.95 -32.91
C THR A 148 5.28 -0.68 -33.10
N ALA A 149 5.60 0.23 -34.03
CA ALA A 149 6.98 0.67 -34.25
C ALA A 149 7.57 1.37 -33.02
N MET A 150 6.75 2.13 -32.29
CA MET A 150 7.18 2.80 -31.07
C MET A 150 7.49 1.82 -29.95
N TYR A 151 6.71 0.74 -29.77
CA TYR A 151 7.10 -0.32 -28.83
C TYR A 151 8.50 -0.85 -29.14
N GLN A 152 8.78 -1.15 -30.40
CA GLN A 152 10.10 -1.63 -30.82
C GLN A 152 11.20 -0.58 -30.57
N ASN A 153 10.91 0.71 -30.82
CA ASN A 153 11.84 1.80 -30.53
C ASN A 153 12.07 1.96 -29.02
N LEU A 154 11.02 1.92 -28.20
CA LEU A 154 11.11 1.96 -26.74
C LEU A 154 11.94 0.78 -26.22
N GLN A 155 11.77 -0.44 -26.73
CA GLN A 155 12.60 -1.59 -26.34
C GLN A 155 14.06 -1.43 -26.77
N ARG A 156 14.33 -0.79 -27.91
CA ARG A 156 15.71 -0.51 -28.39
C ARG A 156 16.37 0.62 -27.60
N SER A 157 15.61 1.64 -27.20
CA SER A 157 16.12 2.83 -26.51
C SER A 157 16.17 2.66 -24.99
N ASN A 158 15.29 1.85 -24.40
CA ASN A 158 15.24 1.58 -22.96
C ASN A 158 15.82 0.20 -22.65
N ILE A 159 17.11 0.16 -22.29
CA ILE A 159 17.70 -1.03 -21.68
C ILE A 159 17.39 -1.06 -20.17
N GLN A 160 16.75 -2.13 -19.72
CA GLN A 160 16.45 -2.34 -18.30
C GLN A 160 17.74 -2.74 -17.55
N ALA A 161 18.03 -2.12 -16.41
CA ALA A 161 19.29 -2.31 -15.70
C ALA A 161 19.46 -3.75 -15.18
N ILE A 162 20.66 -4.31 -15.32
CA ILE A 162 21.05 -5.57 -14.65
C ILE A 162 21.36 -5.21 -13.19
N ALA A 163 20.48 -5.60 -12.29
CA ALA A 163 20.63 -5.34 -10.85
C ALA A 163 21.63 -6.30 -10.20
N ALA A 164 21.69 -7.55 -10.68
CA ALA A 164 22.65 -8.54 -10.21
C ALA A 164 22.92 -9.61 -11.28
N ALA A 165 24.05 -10.32 -11.14
CA ALA A 165 24.45 -11.39 -12.03
C ALA A 165 25.06 -12.57 -11.24
N PHE A 166 24.42 -13.73 -11.33
CA PHE A 166 24.75 -14.92 -10.57
C PHE A 166 25.39 -15.97 -11.48
N ASN A 167 26.43 -16.65 -11.03
CA ASN A 167 26.96 -17.81 -11.74
C ASN A 167 26.01 -18.99 -11.55
N ILE A 168 25.80 -19.77 -12.61
CA ILE A 168 25.05 -21.02 -12.50
C ILE A 168 25.93 -22.02 -11.74
N ALA A 169 25.54 -22.36 -10.52
CA ALA A 169 26.25 -23.31 -9.68
C ALA A 169 26.08 -24.74 -10.20
N ALA A 170 24.88 -25.09 -10.65
CA ALA A 170 24.54 -26.37 -11.29
C ALA A 170 23.31 -26.21 -12.20
N TYR A 171 23.12 -27.16 -13.12
CA TYR A 171 21.84 -27.36 -13.80
C TYR A 171 21.01 -28.40 -13.07
N SER A 172 19.68 -28.26 -13.08
CA SER A 172 18.77 -29.27 -12.53
C SER A 172 18.96 -30.63 -13.22
N PRO A 173 18.61 -31.77 -12.59
CA PRO A 173 18.83 -33.10 -13.17
C PRO A 173 18.21 -33.30 -14.57
N ASN A 174 17.07 -32.63 -14.83
CA ASN A 174 16.39 -32.66 -16.13
C ASN A 174 16.90 -31.60 -17.12
N LYS A 175 17.91 -30.80 -16.74
CA LYS A 175 18.49 -29.68 -17.51
C LYS A 175 17.49 -28.60 -17.93
N ARG A 176 16.36 -28.47 -17.24
CA ARG A 176 15.31 -27.44 -17.49
C ARG A 176 15.27 -26.36 -16.42
N GLY A 177 16.36 -26.20 -15.68
CA GLY A 177 16.48 -25.19 -14.63
C GLY A 177 17.93 -24.94 -14.26
N SER A 178 18.16 -23.78 -13.66
CA SER A 178 19.47 -23.30 -13.26
C SER A 178 19.49 -23.02 -11.76
N VAL A 179 20.48 -23.58 -11.06
CA VAL A 179 20.73 -23.35 -9.64
C VAL A 179 21.70 -22.19 -9.48
N ILE A 180 21.32 -21.18 -8.69
CA ILE A 180 22.16 -20.03 -8.35
C ILE A 180 22.29 -19.91 -6.83
N ASP A 181 23.48 -19.53 -6.36
CA ASP A 181 23.71 -19.19 -4.96
C ASP A 181 23.22 -17.76 -4.70
N MET A 182 22.26 -17.63 -3.79
CA MET A 182 21.63 -16.36 -3.42
C MET A 182 22.11 -15.83 -2.07
N THR A 183 22.95 -16.60 -1.36
CA THR A 183 23.30 -16.37 0.05
C THR A 183 23.85 -14.96 0.27
N ASP A 184 24.87 -14.58 -0.49
CA ASP A 184 25.54 -13.28 -0.32
C ASP A 184 24.63 -12.12 -0.73
N TYR A 185 23.86 -12.28 -1.82
CA TYR A 185 22.97 -11.22 -2.29
C TYR A 185 21.83 -10.98 -1.30
N ILE A 186 21.22 -12.05 -0.77
CA ILE A 186 20.21 -11.94 0.29
C ILE A 186 20.85 -11.36 1.56
N ASN A 187 22.05 -11.77 1.94
CA ASN A 187 22.65 -11.24 3.17
C ASN A 187 23.20 -9.80 3.03
N SER A 188 23.45 -9.32 1.81
CA SER A 188 23.84 -7.93 1.54
C SER A 188 22.67 -6.96 1.52
N ASP A 189 22.92 -5.74 1.95
CA ASP A 189 21.99 -4.63 1.79
C ASP A 189 21.89 -4.20 0.32
N ASN A 190 20.67 -4.18 -0.23
CA ASN A 190 20.42 -3.92 -1.64
C ASN A 190 19.01 -3.32 -1.86
N GLU A 191 18.83 -2.62 -2.98
CA GLU A 191 17.58 -1.92 -3.31
C GLU A 191 16.46 -2.82 -3.84
N ILE A 192 16.74 -4.09 -4.15
CA ILE A 192 15.76 -5.01 -4.71
C ILE A 192 14.96 -5.70 -3.59
N PHE A 193 15.66 -6.24 -2.59
CA PHE A 193 15.02 -6.99 -1.51
C PHE A 193 14.71 -6.15 -0.28
N TYR A 194 15.35 -5.00 -0.07
CA TYR A 194 15.17 -4.24 1.18
C TYR A 194 14.63 -2.83 0.90
N PHE A 195 15.35 -1.80 1.33
CA PHE A 195 14.89 -0.43 1.19
C PHE A 195 15.00 0.00 -0.27
N GLY A 196 13.85 0.30 -0.90
CA GLY A 196 13.76 0.59 -2.32
C GLY A 196 14.37 1.93 -2.75
N SER A 197 14.70 2.81 -1.78
CA SER A 197 15.48 4.02 -2.03
C SER A 197 16.31 4.43 -0.81
N PRO A 198 17.43 5.16 -1.01
CA PRO A 198 18.19 5.74 0.09
C PRO A 198 17.36 6.66 1.00
N ALA A 199 16.37 7.37 0.44
CA ALA A 199 15.52 8.29 1.19
C ALA A 199 14.72 7.58 2.29
N VAL A 200 14.24 6.36 2.05
CA VAL A 200 13.53 5.57 3.07
C VAL A 200 14.46 5.26 4.25
N LYS A 201 15.72 4.91 3.99
CA LYS A 201 16.71 4.70 5.05
C LYS A 201 17.02 5.97 5.81
N THR A 202 17.16 7.09 5.11
CA THR A 202 17.39 8.40 5.75
C THR A 202 16.26 8.77 6.71
N ASN A 203 15.00 8.52 6.33
CA ASN A 203 13.84 8.76 7.20
C ASN A 203 13.88 7.92 8.47
N PHE A 204 14.33 6.66 8.37
CA PHE A 204 14.53 5.78 9.53
C PHE A 204 15.89 5.94 10.22
N ARG A 205 16.72 6.91 9.77
CA ARG A 205 18.05 7.19 10.32
C ARG A 205 18.99 5.98 10.25
N LEU A 206 18.85 5.16 9.20
CA LEU A 206 19.66 3.97 8.97
C LEU A 206 20.83 4.29 8.03
N GLY A 207 22.02 3.86 8.43
CA GLY A 207 23.29 4.01 7.70
C GLY A 207 23.76 2.71 7.07
N THR A 208 25.04 2.38 7.24
CA THR A 208 25.65 1.18 6.64
C THR A 208 25.28 -0.08 7.41
N GLN A 209 24.96 -1.14 6.68
CA GLN A 209 24.70 -2.46 7.27
C GLN A 209 25.93 -2.99 8.04
N GLN A 210 25.68 -3.53 9.23
CA GLN A 210 26.63 -4.29 10.04
C GLN A 210 26.44 -5.79 9.74
N SER A 211 27.31 -6.36 8.91
CA SER A 211 27.15 -7.72 8.36
C SER A 211 27.36 -8.83 9.39
N ASP A 212 28.21 -8.61 10.40
CA ASP A 212 28.46 -9.51 11.54
C ASP A 212 27.21 -9.72 12.43
N ARG A 213 26.26 -8.78 12.38
CA ARG A 213 24.99 -8.79 13.13
C ARG A 213 23.78 -8.87 12.21
N SER A 214 23.97 -9.34 10.99
CA SER A 214 22.92 -9.51 9.99
C SER A 214 22.90 -10.95 9.48
N TYR A 215 21.72 -11.56 9.43
CA TYR A 215 21.59 -12.96 9.06
C TYR A 215 20.24 -13.27 8.42
N ILE A 216 20.18 -14.40 7.72
CA ILE A 216 18.98 -14.89 7.04
C ILE A 216 18.21 -15.79 8.01
N LEU A 217 16.95 -15.46 8.31
CA LEU A 217 16.07 -16.30 9.12
C LEU A 217 15.56 -17.50 8.30
N GLY A 218 15.17 -17.25 7.06
CA GLY A 218 14.71 -18.30 6.17
C GLY A 218 14.29 -17.81 4.80
N VAL A 219 14.20 -18.78 3.89
CA VAL A 219 13.66 -18.59 2.54
C VAL A 219 12.63 -19.69 2.31
N ARG A 220 11.39 -19.32 2.02
CA ARG A 220 10.28 -20.26 1.79
C ARG A 220 9.72 -20.05 0.39
N SER A 221 9.43 -21.16 -0.28
CA SER A 221 8.83 -21.14 -1.61
C SER A 221 7.39 -21.63 -1.55
N PHE A 222 6.53 -20.96 -2.30
CA PHE A 222 5.11 -21.23 -2.49
C PHE A 222 4.80 -21.30 -3.99
N PRO A 223 3.61 -21.78 -4.39
CA PRO A 223 3.27 -21.93 -5.81
C PRO A 223 3.39 -20.64 -6.63
N THR A 224 3.15 -19.47 -6.04
CA THR A 224 3.14 -18.17 -6.74
C THR A 224 4.09 -17.13 -6.14
N ASN A 225 4.77 -17.43 -5.03
CA ASN A 225 5.71 -16.49 -4.41
C ASN A 225 6.89 -17.19 -3.72
N VAL A 226 7.95 -16.43 -3.48
CA VAL A 226 9.04 -16.78 -2.56
C VAL A 226 9.13 -15.73 -1.48
N GLU A 227 9.22 -16.16 -0.24
CA GLU A 227 9.35 -15.31 0.94
C GLU A 227 10.75 -15.39 1.51
N ILE A 228 11.36 -14.24 1.71
CA ILE A 228 12.69 -14.09 2.31
C ILE A 228 12.53 -13.34 3.62
N ASN A 229 12.98 -13.93 4.72
CA ASN A 229 12.99 -13.31 6.05
C ASN A 229 14.43 -13.11 6.51
N VAL A 230 14.78 -11.90 6.93
CA VAL A 230 16.13 -11.54 7.37
C VAL A 230 16.10 -10.62 8.58
N VAL A 231 17.18 -10.67 9.36
CA VAL A 231 17.51 -9.67 10.37
C VAL A 231 18.67 -8.83 9.86
N LYS A 232 18.49 -7.50 9.84
CA LYS A 232 19.51 -6.54 9.40
C LYS A 232 19.80 -5.55 10.50
N THR A 233 21.08 -5.38 10.80
CA THR A 233 21.56 -4.34 11.70
C THR A 233 22.21 -3.24 10.88
N TYR A 234 21.88 -1.98 11.15
CA TYR A 234 22.43 -0.80 10.48
C TYR A 234 23.04 0.15 11.51
N SER A 235 24.10 0.88 11.15
CA SER A 235 24.55 2.02 11.96
C SER A 235 23.49 3.13 11.95
N LEU A 236 23.41 3.95 13.01
CA LEU A 236 22.50 5.09 13.03
C LEU A 236 23.09 6.32 12.33
N THR A 237 22.23 7.14 11.73
CA THR A 237 22.60 8.42 11.09
C THR A 237 21.89 9.61 11.73
N ALA A 238 22.42 10.82 11.50
CA ALA A 238 21.87 12.07 12.04
C ALA A 238 20.39 12.23 11.64
N ALA A 239 19.60 12.91 12.47
CA ALA A 239 18.21 13.20 12.12
C ALA A 239 18.19 14.06 10.84
N PRO A 240 17.28 13.78 9.89
CA PRO A 240 17.11 14.66 8.73
C PRO A 240 16.69 16.06 9.20
N ASN A 241 17.36 17.09 8.65
CA ASN A 241 17.07 18.49 8.96
C ASN A 241 15.73 18.90 8.31
N PRO A 242 14.83 19.65 8.98
CA PRO A 242 13.52 20.05 8.40
C PRO A 242 13.60 20.85 7.09
N PHE A 243 14.78 21.37 6.74
CA PHE A 243 15.03 22.20 5.56
C PHE A 243 15.90 21.54 4.48
N GLY A 244 16.07 20.22 4.50
CA GLY A 244 16.69 19.46 3.40
C GLY A 244 18.21 19.67 3.17
N ALA A 245 18.85 20.61 3.88
CA ALA A 245 20.30 20.76 3.91
C ALA A 245 20.88 20.09 5.16
N ALA A 246 21.93 19.28 4.99
CA ALA A 246 22.73 18.79 6.11
C ALA A 246 23.22 19.99 6.93
N ALA A 247 22.89 20.04 8.23
CA ALA A 247 23.42 21.07 9.11
C ALA A 247 24.96 21.03 9.07
N PRO A 248 25.65 22.19 9.03
CA PRO A 248 27.10 22.22 9.15
C PRO A 248 27.52 21.50 10.44
N ALA A 249 28.51 20.62 10.33
CA ALA A 249 29.12 19.95 11.48
C ALA A 249 29.70 21.02 12.42
N GLY A 250 28.98 21.35 13.51
CA GLY A 250 29.40 22.41 14.43
C GLY A 250 28.43 22.72 15.56
N PHE A 251 27.14 22.41 15.43
CA PHE A 251 26.18 22.63 16.52
C PHE A 251 25.92 21.34 17.32
N GLY A 252 26.82 21.04 18.27
CA GLY A 252 26.51 20.51 19.61
C GLY A 252 25.65 19.25 19.83
N GLY A 253 25.23 18.52 18.80
CA GLY A 253 24.60 17.21 18.94
C GLY A 253 25.59 16.12 18.54
N GLY A 254 26.00 15.25 19.48
CA GLY A 254 26.92 14.15 19.18
C GLY A 254 26.44 13.36 17.96
N ALA A 255 27.39 12.93 17.11
CA ALA A 255 27.08 12.00 16.02
C ALA A 255 26.30 10.83 16.62
N PRO A 256 25.12 10.47 16.07
CA PRO A 256 24.35 9.37 16.64
C PRO A 256 25.21 8.13 16.69
N SER A 257 25.49 7.65 17.90
CA SER A 257 26.25 6.44 18.14
C SER A 257 25.28 5.30 18.39
N GLY A 258 25.58 4.13 17.82
CA GLY A 258 24.76 2.93 17.98
C GLY A 258 24.30 2.33 16.66
N SER A 259 23.48 1.29 16.79
CA SER A 259 22.94 0.51 15.69
C SER A 259 21.47 0.23 15.91
N SER A 260 20.67 0.21 14.84
CA SER A 260 19.29 -0.26 14.90
C SER A 260 19.15 -1.57 14.13
N THR A 261 18.38 -2.49 14.70
CA THR A 261 18.10 -3.80 14.10
C THR A 261 16.66 -3.85 13.63
N VAL A 262 16.44 -4.34 12.41
CA VAL A 262 15.12 -4.55 11.81
C VAL A 262 15.01 -5.97 11.29
N GLU A 263 13.83 -6.57 11.48
CA GLU A 263 13.44 -7.78 10.76
C GLU A 263 12.67 -7.38 9.51
N LEU A 264 13.11 -7.86 8.36
CA LEU A 264 12.52 -7.55 7.06
C LEU A 264 11.97 -8.82 6.42
N ASN A 265 10.84 -8.66 5.74
CA ASN A 265 10.26 -9.67 4.87
C ASN A 265 10.20 -9.15 3.44
N THR A 266 10.62 -9.99 2.49
CA THR A 266 10.59 -9.70 1.06
C THR A 266 9.82 -10.79 0.36
N SER A 267 8.72 -10.41 -0.28
CA SER A 267 7.90 -11.30 -1.10
C SER A 267 8.24 -11.12 -2.57
N LEU A 268 8.61 -12.20 -3.25
CA LEU A 268 8.80 -12.27 -4.70
C LEU A 268 7.60 -12.96 -5.32
N VAL A 269 6.62 -12.20 -5.80
CA VAL A 269 5.36 -12.72 -6.35
C VAL A 269 5.42 -12.77 -7.88
N ILE A 270 5.24 -13.95 -8.48
CA ILE A 270 5.24 -14.06 -9.95
C ILE A 270 3.97 -13.44 -10.54
N LEU A 271 4.13 -12.48 -11.46
CA LEU A 271 3.00 -11.81 -12.09
C LEU A 271 2.27 -12.74 -13.08
N PRO A 272 0.95 -12.57 -13.30
CA PRO A 272 0.19 -13.35 -14.28
C PRO A 272 0.83 -13.34 -15.67
N LYS A 273 0.73 -14.46 -16.41
CA LYS A 273 1.20 -14.52 -17.81
C LYS A 273 0.44 -13.55 -18.70
N VAL A 274 -0.88 -13.49 -18.50
CA VAL A 274 -1.79 -12.59 -19.20
C VAL A 274 -2.30 -11.59 -18.19
N PRO A 275 -1.90 -10.30 -18.28
CA PRO A 275 -2.43 -9.25 -17.43
C PRO A 275 -3.95 -9.19 -17.52
N MET A 276 -4.61 -8.81 -16.42
CA MET A 276 -6.05 -8.55 -16.42
C MET A 276 -6.36 -7.42 -17.41
N LYS A 277 -7.56 -7.41 -18.02
CA LYS A 277 -8.03 -6.24 -18.76
C LYS A 277 -8.08 -5.02 -17.81
N PRO A 278 -7.23 -4.00 -18.02
CA PRO A 278 -7.24 -2.84 -17.15
C PRO A 278 -8.54 -2.05 -17.33
N ARG A 279 -8.86 -1.24 -16.32
CA ARG A 279 -9.91 -0.23 -16.40
C ARG A 279 -9.25 1.12 -16.16
N TYR A 280 -9.40 2.03 -17.12
CA TYR A 280 -8.79 3.35 -17.00
C TYR A 280 -9.44 4.14 -15.89
N PHE A 281 -8.60 4.92 -15.20
CA PHE A 281 -9.01 5.77 -14.11
C PHE A 281 -9.96 6.87 -14.59
N ASP A 282 -10.96 7.16 -13.75
CA ASP A 282 -11.87 8.28 -13.90
C ASP A 282 -11.86 9.04 -12.56
N PRO A 283 -11.40 10.30 -12.52
CA PRO A 283 -11.23 11.04 -11.28
C PRO A 283 -12.55 11.31 -10.54
N ARG A 284 -13.70 11.05 -11.17
CA ARG A 284 -15.02 11.17 -10.54
C ARG A 284 -15.39 9.95 -9.69
N VAL A 285 -14.57 8.88 -9.71
CA VAL A 285 -14.78 7.66 -8.92
C VAL A 285 -13.47 7.32 -8.19
N GLY A 286 -13.49 7.40 -6.87
CA GLY A 286 -12.33 7.30 -5.99
C GLY A 286 -11.67 5.93 -5.93
N TYR A 287 -10.82 5.60 -6.91
CA TYR A 287 -9.98 4.41 -6.92
C TYR A 287 -8.49 4.75 -6.81
N PHE A 288 -7.73 3.89 -6.13
CA PHE A 288 -6.26 3.89 -6.22
C PHE A 288 -5.83 3.46 -7.62
N THR A 289 -4.70 3.99 -8.11
CA THR A 289 -4.22 3.75 -9.47
C THR A 289 -2.82 3.15 -9.51
N VAL A 290 -2.52 2.48 -10.63
CA VAL A 290 -1.16 2.30 -11.17
C VAL A 290 -1.11 3.00 -12.52
N GLY A 291 0.07 3.38 -13.01
CA GLY A 291 0.15 4.09 -14.28
C GLY A 291 1.49 4.01 -14.99
N TYR A 292 1.48 4.41 -16.26
CA TYR A 292 2.63 4.47 -17.15
C TYR A 292 2.49 5.66 -18.12
N THR A 293 3.62 6.15 -18.61
CA THR A 293 3.68 7.16 -19.67
C THR A 293 3.65 6.48 -21.03
N ASP A 294 2.62 6.81 -21.81
CA ASP A 294 2.35 6.33 -23.16
C ASP A 294 2.84 7.36 -24.19
N PHE A 295 3.61 6.89 -25.19
CA PHE A 295 4.24 7.72 -26.22
C PHE A 295 3.52 7.66 -27.58
N ASP A 296 2.49 6.82 -27.71
CA ASP A 296 1.81 6.55 -28.97
C ASP A 296 0.43 7.20 -29.06
N SER A 297 -0.26 7.28 -27.93
CA SER A 297 -1.64 7.76 -27.84
C SER A 297 -1.80 9.27 -28.10
N ASN A 298 -0.70 10.03 -28.09
CA ASN A 298 -0.68 11.46 -28.38
C ASN A 298 0.27 11.78 -29.54
N PRO A 299 -0.24 12.11 -30.75
CA PRO A 299 0.59 12.45 -31.91
C PRO A 299 1.50 13.67 -31.71
N GLN A 300 1.25 14.49 -30.66
CA GLN A 300 1.99 15.72 -30.37
C GLN A 300 2.68 15.67 -29.00
N GLY A 301 2.80 14.51 -28.34
CA GLY A 301 3.45 14.41 -27.03
C GLY A 301 3.34 13.05 -26.35
N VAL A 302 3.39 13.04 -25.03
CA VAL A 302 3.16 11.84 -24.20
C VAL A 302 1.86 11.98 -23.43
N LYS A 303 1.29 10.86 -23.00
CA LYS A 303 0.10 10.82 -22.15
C LYS A 303 0.34 9.89 -20.98
N ASP A 304 0.09 10.36 -19.77
CA ASP A 304 0.06 9.48 -18.61
C ASP A 304 -1.25 8.70 -18.59
N ILE A 305 -1.13 7.38 -18.54
CA ILE A 305 -2.25 6.44 -18.47
C ILE A 305 -2.32 5.91 -17.05
N GLU A 306 -3.47 6.10 -16.41
CA GLU A 306 -3.78 5.56 -15.09
C GLU A 306 -4.83 4.46 -15.20
N MET A 307 -4.61 3.38 -14.45
CA MET A 307 -5.46 2.20 -14.39
C MET A 307 -5.82 1.93 -12.93
N VAL A 308 -7.10 1.67 -12.66
CA VAL A 308 -7.56 1.45 -11.28
C VAL A 308 -7.07 0.12 -10.73
N LYS A 309 -6.71 0.10 -9.45
CA LYS A 309 -6.41 -1.12 -8.71
C LYS A 309 -7.71 -1.85 -8.39
N ARG A 310 -7.85 -3.11 -8.82
CA ARG A 310 -9.03 -3.94 -8.54
C ARG A 310 -8.72 -5.43 -8.62
N TRP A 311 -9.52 -6.25 -7.95
CA TRP A 311 -9.45 -7.71 -8.10
C TRP A 311 -9.98 -8.16 -9.46
N ARG A 312 -9.41 -9.24 -10.00
CA ARG A 312 -9.93 -9.89 -11.21
C ARG A 312 -11.19 -10.69 -10.89
N LEU A 313 -12.36 -10.08 -11.12
CA LEU A 313 -13.66 -10.75 -11.08
C LEU A 313 -14.21 -10.95 -12.50
N GLU A 314 -14.38 -12.22 -12.88
CA GLU A 314 -14.88 -12.64 -14.19
C GLU A 314 -15.97 -13.70 -13.98
N PRO A 315 -17.11 -13.63 -14.70
CA PRO A 315 -18.08 -14.72 -14.71
C PRO A 315 -17.46 -15.99 -15.26
N LYS A 316 -17.87 -17.14 -14.74
CA LYS A 316 -17.58 -18.43 -15.36
C LYS A 316 -18.14 -18.43 -16.79
N ALA A 317 -17.42 -19.01 -17.75
CA ALA A 317 -17.83 -19.02 -19.15
C ALA A 317 -19.26 -19.59 -19.36
N ALA A 318 -19.61 -20.63 -18.59
CA ALA A 318 -20.94 -21.25 -18.61
C ALA A 318 -22.07 -20.34 -18.08
N ASP A 319 -21.75 -19.34 -17.25
CA ASP A 319 -22.73 -18.44 -16.63
C ASP A 319 -22.80 -17.07 -17.33
N MET A 320 -22.00 -16.84 -18.39
CA MET A 320 -21.96 -15.55 -19.10
C MET A 320 -23.34 -15.15 -19.66
N ALA A 321 -24.14 -16.11 -20.13
CA ALA A 321 -25.49 -15.84 -20.62
C ALA A 321 -26.43 -15.38 -19.50
N LYS A 322 -26.30 -15.95 -18.29
CA LYS A 322 -27.06 -15.51 -17.10
C LYS A 322 -26.64 -14.12 -16.66
N TYR A 323 -25.32 -13.88 -16.61
CA TYR A 323 -24.76 -12.58 -16.28
C TYR A 323 -25.25 -11.47 -17.23
N LYS A 324 -25.28 -11.74 -18.54
CA LYS A 324 -25.83 -10.80 -19.54
C LYS A 324 -27.32 -10.49 -19.36
N ARG A 325 -28.09 -11.40 -18.74
CA ARG A 325 -29.51 -11.18 -18.38
C ARG A 325 -29.69 -10.46 -17.04
N GLY A 326 -28.61 -10.13 -16.33
CA GLY A 326 -28.66 -9.49 -15.02
C GLY A 326 -28.86 -10.46 -13.86
N GLU A 327 -28.77 -11.78 -14.09
CA GLU A 327 -28.80 -12.77 -13.01
C GLU A 327 -27.47 -12.79 -12.25
N LEU A 328 -27.52 -12.99 -10.93
CA LEU A 328 -26.32 -13.10 -10.10
C LEU A 328 -25.57 -14.41 -10.39
N VAL A 329 -24.29 -14.29 -10.70
CA VAL A 329 -23.40 -15.42 -10.97
C VAL A 329 -22.25 -15.47 -9.96
N GLU A 330 -21.54 -16.59 -9.92
CA GLU A 330 -20.31 -16.67 -9.12
C GLU A 330 -19.10 -16.30 -9.99
N PRO A 331 -18.11 -15.57 -9.44
CA PRO A 331 -16.88 -15.32 -10.17
C PRO A 331 -16.05 -16.59 -10.29
N VAL A 332 -15.12 -16.61 -11.25
CA VAL A 332 -14.12 -17.68 -11.39
C VAL A 332 -13.24 -17.77 -10.15
N LYS A 333 -12.78 -16.64 -9.61
CA LYS A 333 -11.99 -16.55 -8.38
C LYS A 333 -12.67 -15.58 -7.41
N PRO A 334 -13.28 -16.06 -6.31
CA PRO A 334 -13.79 -15.18 -5.27
C PRO A 334 -12.64 -14.52 -4.49
N ILE A 335 -12.92 -13.37 -3.90
CA ILE A 335 -12.04 -12.65 -2.98
C ILE A 335 -12.25 -13.27 -1.59
N ILE A 336 -11.21 -13.87 -1.02
CA ILE A 336 -11.28 -14.51 0.28
C ILE A 336 -10.30 -13.83 1.22
N PHE A 337 -10.81 -13.33 2.35
CA PHE A 337 -9.99 -12.87 3.46
C PHE A 337 -9.99 -13.93 4.57
N TYR A 338 -8.82 -14.44 4.90
CA TYR A 338 -8.63 -15.33 6.03
C TYR A 338 -8.45 -14.52 7.32
N ILE A 339 -9.06 -14.96 8.41
CA ILE A 339 -8.79 -14.41 9.74
C ILE A 339 -7.60 -15.16 10.33
N ASP A 340 -6.57 -14.42 10.75
CA ASP A 340 -5.41 -14.94 11.45
C ASP A 340 -5.84 -15.73 12.70
N PRO A 341 -5.40 -17.00 12.88
CA PRO A 341 -5.72 -17.78 14.07
C PRO A 341 -5.31 -17.14 15.40
N ALA A 342 -4.35 -16.20 15.38
CA ALA A 342 -3.93 -15.45 16.56
C ALA A 342 -4.93 -14.36 17.00
N THR A 343 -5.96 -14.10 16.19
CA THR A 343 -7.01 -13.14 16.50
C THR A 343 -7.82 -13.57 17.74
N PRO A 344 -8.07 -12.69 18.72
CA PRO A 344 -8.94 -12.99 19.85
C PRO A 344 -10.33 -13.45 19.37
N LYS A 345 -10.79 -14.59 19.87
CA LYS A 345 -11.98 -15.30 19.36
C LYS A 345 -13.27 -14.48 19.42
N GLU A 346 -13.38 -13.60 20.40
CA GLU A 346 -14.52 -12.69 20.57
C GLU A 346 -14.67 -11.68 19.43
N TRP A 347 -13.56 -11.28 18.77
CA TRP A 347 -13.57 -10.30 17.68
C TRP A 347 -13.70 -10.92 16.29
N VAL A 348 -13.42 -12.21 16.16
CA VAL A 348 -13.49 -12.94 14.89
C VAL A 348 -14.83 -12.74 14.16
N PRO A 349 -16.01 -12.90 14.81
CA PRO A 349 -17.28 -12.74 14.10
C PRO A 349 -17.48 -11.34 13.51
N TYR A 350 -16.98 -10.30 14.17
CA TYR A 350 -17.12 -8.91 13.76
C TYR A 350 -16.19 -8.55 12.60
N LEU A 351 -14.94 -9.04 12.64
CA LEU A 351 -13.99 -8.92 11.53
C LEU A 351 -14.51 -9.66 10.28
N MET A 352 -15.04 -10.88 10.46
CA MET A 352 -15.65 -11.62 9.36
C MET A 352 -16.86 -10.89 8.79
N ALA A 353 -17.71 -10.31 9.65
CA ALA A 353 -18.86 -9.53 9.22
C ALA A 353 -18.44 -8.31 8.39
N GLY A 354 -17.38 -7.60 8.77
CA GLY A 354 -16.91 -6.42 8.03
C GLY A 354 -16.45 -6.73 6.60
N VAL A 355 -15.82 -7.89 6.38
CA VAL A 355 -15.54 -8.40 5.03
C VAL A 355 -16.83 -8.74 4.28
N ASN A 356 -17.73 -9.47 4.93
CA ASN A 356 -18.95 -9.98 4.31
C ASN A 356 -19.96 -8.88 3.95
N ASP A 357 -19.90 -7.72 4.61
CA ASP A 357 -20.77 -6.57 4.34
C ASP A 357 -20.65 -6.08 2.89
N TRP A 358 -19.47 -6.22 2.28
CA TRP A 358 -19.21 -5.84 0.89
C TRP A 358 -19.89 -6.75 -0.14
N GLN A 359 -20.38 -7.94 0.23
CA GLN A 359 -21.05 -8.84 -0.70
C GLN A 359 -22.25 -8.16 -1.37
N LYS A 360 -23.01 -7.33 -0.64
CA LYS A 360 -24.14 -6.57 -1.21
C LYS A 360 -23.72 -5.58 -2.31
N ALA A 361 -22.51 -5.04 -2.23
CA ALA A 361 -21.96 -4.18 -3.27
C ALA A 361 -21.66 -4.98 -4.55
N PHE A 362 -21.08 -6.17 -4.41
CA PHE A 362 -20.78 -7.05 -5.54
C PHE A 362 -22.03 -7.64 -6.21
N GLU A 363 -23.14 -7.78 -5.49
CA GLU A 363 -24.42 -8.17 -6.08
C GLU A 363 -24.88 -7.14 -7.12
N LYS A 364 -24.66 -5.83 -6.89
CA LYS A 364 -24.92 -4.80 -7.92
C LYS A 364 -24.04 -4.92 -9.15
N SER A 365 -22.84 -5.48 -8.98
CA SER A 365 -21.92 -5.79 -10.08
C SER A 365 -22.24 -7.11 -10.78
N GLY A 366 -23.30 -7.82 -10.36
CA GLY A 366 -23.76 -9.08 -10.95
C GLY A 366 -23.18 -10.35 -10.31
N PHE A 367 -22.51 -10.24 -9.16
CA PHE A 367 -21.86 -11.37 -8.51
C PHE A 367 -22.40 -11.70 -7.13
N LYS A 368 -22.75 -12.97 -6.91
CA LYS A 368 -22.92 -13.56 -5.58
C LYS A 368 -21.65 -14.31 -5.18
N ASN A 369 -21.43 -14.48 -3.88
CA ASN A 369 -20.23 -15.16 -3.35
C ASN A 369 -18.91 -14.57 -3.89
N ALA A 370 -18.87 -13.26 -4.14
CA ALA A 370 -17.74 -12.55 -4.69
C ALA A 370 -16.68 -12.24 -3.65
N ILE A 371 -17.10 -11.92 -2.43
CA ILE A 371 -16.22 -11.62 -1.31
C ILE A 371 -16.71 -12.35 -0.07
N MET A 372 -15.78 -12.95 0.68
CA MET A 372 -16.11 -13.62 1.94
C MET A 372 -14.91 -13.68 2.89
N ALA A 373 -15.20 -13.67 4.20
CA ALA A 373 -14.22 -14.05 5.20
C ALA A 373 -14.27 -15.54 5.52
N LYS A 374 -13.11 -16.12 5.85
CA LYS A 374 -12.96 -17.49 6.35
C LYS A 374 -11.98 -17.54 7.51
N MET A 375 -12.09 -18.52 8.37
CA MET A 375 -10.98 -18.83 9.28
C MET A 375 -9.82 -19.41 8.47
N ALA A 376 -8.60 -18.99 8.81
CA ALA A 376 -7.41 -19.67 8.34
C ALA A 376 -7.46 -21.16 8.74
N PRO A 377 -7.15 -22.09 7.82
CA PRO A 377 -7.02 -23.50 8.14
C PRO A 377 -6.02 -23.72 9.28
N THR A 378 -6.38 -24.59 10.21
CA THR A 378 -5.44 -25.11 11.19
C THR A 378 -4.39 -25.99 10.49
N SER A 379 -3.22 -26.15 11.10
CA SER A 379 -2.19 -27.05 10.57
C SER A 379 -2.65 -28.51 10.43
N LYS A 380 -3.74 -28.92 11.11
CA LYS A 380 -4.35 -30.24 10.96
C LYS A 380 -5.24 -30.33 9.71
N GLU A 381 -5.91 -29.23 9.33
CA GLU A 381 -6.76 -29.15 8.15
C GLU A 381 -5.94 -28.99 6.88
N ASP A 382 -4.90 -28.13 6.93
CA ASP A 382 -3.94 -27.94 5.85
C ASP A 382 -2.58 -27.52 6.43
N SER A 383 -1.65 -28.47 6.53
CA SER A 383 -0.29 -28.21 7.01
C SER A 383 0.57 -27.38 6.04
N THR A 384 0.09 -27.18 4.81
CA THR A 384 0.78 -26.39 3.77
C THR A 384 0.30 -24.95 3.71
N TRP A 385 -0.84 -24.65 4.35
CA TRP A 385 -1.37 -23.30 4.43
C TRP A 385 -0.44 -22.39 5.22
N SER A 386 -0.24 -21.18 4.73
CA SER A 386 0.60 -20.16 5.36
C SER A 386 0.00 -18.78 5.06
N LEU A 387 0.11 -17.87 6.03
CA LEU A 387 -0.20 -16.45 5.82
C LEU A 387 0.72 -15.81 4.79
N ASP A 388 1.97 -16.29 4.69
CA ASP A 388 2.94 -15.79 3.73
C ASP A 388 2.79 -16.39 2.31
N ASP A 389 1.77 -17.19 2.05
CA ASP A 389 1.45 -17.63 0.68
C ASP A 389 0.60 -16.55 0.01
N ALA A 390 1.12 -15.94 -1.06
CA ALA A 390 0.48 -14.80 -1.75
C ALA A 390 -0.87 -15.14 -2.41
N ARG A 391 -1.28 -16.42 -2.40
CA ARG A 391 -2.63 -16.84 -2.80
C ARG A 391 -3.66 -16.51 -1.74
N HIS A 392 -3.25 -16.23 -0.50
CA HIS A 392 -4.12 -15.97 0.65
C HIS A 392 -4.05 -14.50 1.06
N SER A 393 -5.18 -13.81 0.99
CA SER A 393 -5.37 -12.51 1.62
C SER A 393 -5.95 -12.68 3.01
N ALA A 394 -5.60 -11.81 3.94
CA ALA A 394 -5.91 -12.04 5.35
C ALA A 394 -6.09 -10.74 6.15
N ILE A 395 -6.80 -10.84 7.27
CA ILE A 395 -6.74 -9.88 8.37
C ILE A 395 -5.74 -10.45 9.38
N VAL A 396 -4.62 -9.76 9.55
CA VAL A 396 -3.48 -10.19 10.38
C VAL A 396 -3.49 -9.42 11.69
N TYR A 397 -3.61 -10.14 12.81
CA TYR A 397 -3.75 -9.52 14.12
C TYR A 397 -2.38 -9.19 14.72
N LYS A 398 -2.19 -7.93 15.11
CA LYS A 398 -0.91 -7.42 15.61
C LYS A 398 -1.04 -6.95 17.06
N PRO A 399 -0.37 -7.59 18.02
CA PRO A 399 -0.32 -7.11 19.41
C PRO A 399 0.59 -5.88 19.48
N SER A 400 0.03 -4.72 19.14
CA SER A 400 0.75 -3.44 19.05
C SER A 400 0.06 -2.38 19.89
N GLU A 401 0.87 -1.53 20.53
CA GLU A 401 0.43 -0.34 21.28
C GLU A 401 -0.05 0.80 20.35
N ILE A 402 0.17 0.69 19.05
CA ILE A 402 -0.25 1.69 18.08
C ILE A 402 -1.73 1.49 17.79
N ALA A 403 -2.50 2.58 17.92
CA ALA A 403 -3.93 2.59 17.72
C ALA A 403 -4.26 2.86 16.23
N ASN A 404 -4.16 1.83 15.38
CA ASN A 404 -4.39 1.97 13.94
C ASN A 404 -4.88 0.68 13.27
N ALA A 405 -5.35 0.78 12.03
CA ALA A 405 -5.50 -0.34 11.10
C ALA A 405 -5.03 0.11 9.70
N SER A 406 -4.66 -0.84 8.83
CA SER A 406 -4.35 -0.50 7.44
C SER A 406 -4.65 -1.65 6.48
N GLY A 407 -5.30 -1.33 5.35
CA GLY A 407 -5.63 -2.27 4.28
C GLY A 407 -4.78 -2.11 3.01
N PRO A 408 -3.45 -2.36 3.04
CA PRO A 408 -2.62 -2.28 1.84
C PRO A 408 -2.95 -3.41 0.86
N SER A 409 -2.68 -3.16 -0.42
CA SER A 409 -2.75 -4.18 -1.47
C SER A 409 -1.54 -4.09 -2.40
N ILE A 410 -1.10 -5.24 -2.93
CA ILE A 410 -0.12 -5.28 -4.01
C ILE A 410 -0.86 -5.47 -5.33
N SER A 411 -0.37 -4.86 -6.40
CA SER A 411 -1.03 -4.93 -7.71
C SER A 411 -0.04 -5.11 -8.84
N ASP A 412 -0.47 -5.83 -9.88
CA ASP A 412 0.25 -5.93 -11.14
C ASP A 412 0.32 -4.53 -11.80
N PRO A 413 1.52 -3.92 -11.96
CA PRO A 413 1.64 -2.57 -12.51
C PRO A 413 1.20 -2.47 -13.98
N ARG A 414 1.06 -3.60 -14.68
CA ARG A 414 0.65 -3.66 -16.09
C ARG A 414 -0.86 -3.59 -16.28
N SER A 415 -1.65 -3.83 -15.23
CA SER A 415 -3.12 -3.92 -15.34
C SER A 415 -3.92 -3.34 -14.17
N GLY A 416 -3.29 -3.13 -13.02
CA GLY A 416 -3.99 -2.80 -11.76
C GLY A 416 -4.63 -4.01 -11.08
N GLU A 417 -4.37 -5.24 -11.53
CA GLU A 417 -4.88 -6.44 -10.85
C GLU A 417 -4.30 -6.55 -9.43
N ILE A 418 -5.17 -6.47 -8.42
CA ILE A 418 -4.80 -6.74 -7.02
C ILE A 418 -4.50 -8.24 -6.89
N MET A 419 -3.32 -8.57 -6.38
CA MET A 419 -2.85 -9.95 -6.28
C MET A 419 -3.05 -10.53 -4.88
N GLU A 420 -2.76 -9.74 -3.86
CA GLU A 420 -2.94 -10.06 -2.44
C GLU A 420 -3.19 -8.78 -1.64
N SER A 421 -3.78 -8.95 -0.46
CA SER A 421 -3.91 -7.92 0.56
C SER A 421 -3.85 -8.53 1.96
N HIS A 422 -3.01 -7.95 2.82
CA HIS A 422 -2.97 -8.26 4.24
C HIS A 422 -3.38 -7.01 5.02
N ILE A 423 -4.58 -7.04 5.59
CA ILE A 423 -5.07 -5.99 6.47
C ILE A 423 -4.32 -6.13 7.80
N ASN A 424 -3.58 -5.09 8.16
CA ASN A 424 -2.87 -5.02 9.44
C ASN A 424 -3.86 -4.56 10.51
N TRP A 425 -4.24 -5.47 11.42
CA TRP A 425 -5.17 -5.17 12.48
C TRP A 425 -4.44 -5.00 13.82
N TYR A 426 -4.24 -3.77 14.28
CA TYR A 426 -3.50 -3.50 15.50
C TYR A 426 -4.43 -3.63 16.70
N HIS A 427 -3.98 -4.29 17.76
CA HIS A 427 -4.75 -4.50 18.99
C HIS A 427 -5.31 -3.18 19.53
N ASN A 428 -4.51 -2.12 19.56
CA ASN A 428 -4.93 -0.85 20.16
C ASN A 428 -5.91 -0.03 19.30
N VAL A 429 -6.36 -0.53 18.14
CA VAL A 429 -7.48 0.07 17.39
C VAL A 429 -8.74 0.18 18.24
N MET A 430 -8.90 -0.73 19.22
CA MET A 430 -10.02 -0.71 20.17
C MET A 430 -10.03 0.56 21.02
N LYS A 431 -8.87 1.04 21.46
CA LYS A 431 -8.76 2.31 22.19
C LYS A 431 -9.18 3.49 21.32
N LEU A 432 -8.76 3.48 20.05
CA LEU A 432 -9.10 4.51 19.07
C LEU A 432 -10.62 4.66 18.93
N VAL A 433 -11.30 3.55 18.63
CA VAL A 433 -12.75 3.56 18.42
C VAL A 433 -13.53 3.75 19.71
N HIS A 434 -13.00 3.29 20.86
CA HIS A 434 -13.55 3.60 22.18
C HIS A 434 -13.62 5.11 22.39
N ASP A 435 -12.47 5.78 22.29
CA ASP A 435 -12.33 7.19 22.58
C ASP A 435 -13.19 8.04 21.62
N TRP A 436 -13.18 7.69 20.33
CA TRP A 436 -14.02 8.35 19.32
C TRP A 436 -15.51 8.18 19.59
N TYR A 437 -15.95 6.95 19.88
CA TYR A 437 -17.37 6.68 20.11
C TYR A 437 -17.87 7.32 21.40
N MET A 438 -17.06 7.29 22.47
CA MET A 438 -17.40 7.95 23.73
C MET A 438 -17.58 9.46 23.53
N ILE A 439 -16.70 10.14 22.80
CA ILE A 439 -16.83 11.59 22.58
C ILE A 439 -17.93 11.95 21.58
N GLN A 440 -18.14 11.15 20.52
CA GLN A 440 -19.06 11.50 19.45
C GLN A 440 -20.50 11.02 19.68
N ALA A 441 -20.71 9.98 20.50
CA ALA A 441 -22.03 9.34 20.65
C ALA A 441 -22.58 9.28 22.09
N SER A 442 -21.79 9.54 23.14
CA SER A 442 -22.29 9.41 24.54
C SER A 442 -23.49 10.28 24.90
N ALA A 443 -23.69 11.39 24.18
CA ALA A 443 -24.88 12.22 24.37
C ALA A 443 -26.19 11.49 24.00
N ILE A 444 -26.13 10.53 23.08
CA ILE A 444 -27.31 9.86 22.49
C ILE A 444 -27.32 8.34 22.70
N ASP A 445 -26.18 7.73 23.02
CA ASP A 445 -26.07 6.29 23.28
C ASP A 445 -25.48 6.03 24.69
N PRO A 446 -26.33 5.64 25.66
CA PRO A 446 -25.88 5.31 27.02
C PRO A 446 -24.83 4.18 27.09
N ARG A 447 -24.72 3.34 26.06
CA ARG A 447 -23.72 2.26 26.03
C ARG A 447 -22.29 2.82 25.91
N ALA A 448 -22.13 4.02 25.38
CA ALA A 448 -20.84 4.70 25.22
C ALA A 448 -20.35 5.43 26.49
N GLN A 449 -21.15 5.49 27.55
CA GLN A 449 -20.89 6.27 28.76
C GLN A 449 -20.02 5.52 29.80
N LYS A 450 -19.14 4.62 29.34
CA LYS A 450 -18.33 3.74 30.20
C LYS A 450 -16.94 3.58 29.60
N MET A 451 -15.90 3.57 30.45
CA MET A 451 -14.52 3.30 30.02
C MET A 451 -14.31 1.88 29.46
N ASN A 452 -15.14 0.93 29.87
CA ASN A 452 -15.12 -0.43 29.37
C ASN A 452 -16.43 -0.71 28.64
N PHE A 453 -16.37 -0.73 27.31
CA PHE A 453 -17.51 -1.11 26.49
C PHE A 453 -17.79 -2.61 26.62
N SER A 454 -19.06 -2.98 26.52
CA SER A 454 -19.46 -4.37 26.38
C SER A 454 -18.84 -4.99 25.12
N PRO A 455 -18.55 -6.29 25.09
CA PRO A 455 -18.04 -6.96 23.89
C PRO A 455 -18.89 -6.71 22.64
N GLU A 456 -20.22 -6.62 22.79
CA GLU A 456 -21.12 -6.36 21.67
C GLU A 456 -20.88 -4.98 21.06
N LEU A 457 -20.83 -3.93 21.89
CA LEU A 457 -20.55 -2.57 21.44
C LEU A 457 -19.15 -2.47 20.81
N MET A 458 -18.11 -2.99 21.46
CA MET A 458 -16.76 -2.96 20.90
C MET A 458 -16.68 -3.74 19.59
N GLY A 459 -17.37 -4.88 19.50
CA GLY A 459 -17.50 -5.67 18.28
C GLY A 459 -18.12 -4.89 17.12
N ASP A 460 -19.20 -4.13 17.37
CA ASP A 460 -19.82 -3.28 16.34
C ASP A 460 -18.84 -2.22 15.81
N LEU A 461 -18.04 -1.62 16.69
CA LEU A 461 -17.01 -0.64 16.32
C LEU A 461 -15.84 -1.27 15.53
N ILE A 462 -15.45 -2.50 15.90
CA ILE A 462 -14.48 -3.31 15.18
C ILE A 462 -14.99 -3.64 13.77
N ARG A 463 -16.26 -4.04 13.63
CA ARG A 463 -16.87 -4.33 12.32
C ARG A 463 -16.86 -3.11 11.41
N PHE A 464 -17.11 -1.91 11.94
CA PHE A 464 -17.01 -0.66 11.18
C PHE A 464 -15.60 -0.49 10.59
N VAL A 465 -14.55 -0.50 11.42
CA VAL A 465 -13.18 -0.29 10.95
C VAL A 465 -12.77 -1.41 9.99
N SER A 466 -13.13 -2.66 10.28
CA SER A 466 -12.88 -3.79 9.37
C SER A 466 -13.52 -3.58 8.00
N SER A 467 -14.77 -3.12 7.95
CA SER A 467 -15.45 -2.82 6.69
C SER A 467 -14.76 -1.70 5.92
N HIS A 468 -14.29 -0.65 6.61
CA HIS A 468 -13.55 0.47 5.99
C HIS A 468 -12.23 -0.01 5.38
N GLU A 469 -11.42 -0.77 6.13
CA GLU A 469 -10.15 -1.30 5.63
C GLU A 469 -10.35 -2.22 4.43
N VAL A 470 -11.40 -3.06 4.44
CA VAL A 470 -11.75 -3.90 3.29
C VAL A 470 -12.02 -3.05 2.06
N GLY A 471 -12.67 -1.88 2.18
CA GLY A 471 -12.89 -0.97 1.06
C GLY A 471 -11.59 -0.54 0.37
N HIS A 472 -10.53 -0.24 1.12
CA HIS A 472 -9.20 0.04 0.56
C HIS A 472 -8.62 -1.17 -0.18
N THR A 473 -8.80 -2.38 0.36
CA THR A 473 -8.36 -3.61 -0.32
C THR A 473 -9.13 -3.90 -1.60
N LEU A 474 -10.31 -3.30 -1.79
CA LEU A 474 -11.09 -3.36 -3.03
C LEU A 474 -10.69 -2.29 -4.04
N GLY A 475 -9.72 -1.45 -3.69
CA GLY A 475 -9.17 -0.40 -4.54
C GLY A 475 -9.73 0.99 -4.25
N LEU A 476 -10.63 1.16 -3.29
CA LEU A 476 -11.28 2.45 -3.02
C LEU A 476 -10.38 3.39 -2.21
N ARG A 477 -10.37 4.66 -2.59
CA ARG A 477 -9.77 5.77 -1.82
C ARG A 477 -10.74 6.26 -0.76
N HIS A 478 -10.23 7.07 0.16
CA HIS A 478 -11.12 7.84 1.02
C HIS A 478 -11.98 8.79 0.19
N ASN A 479 -13.26 8.93 0.56
CA ASN A 479 -14.18 9.88 -0.06
C ASN A 479 -14.53 10.98 0.95
N TYR A 480 -13.62 11.95 1.12
CA TYR A 480 -13.84 13.09 2.03
C TYR A 480 -14.98 14.00 1.53
N GLY A 481 -15.43 13.82 0.30
CA GLY A 481 -16.57 14.53 -0.28
C GLY A 481 -17.94 14.05 0.19
N SER A 482 -18.02 12.85 0.77
CA SER A 482 -19.29 12.12 0.89
C SER A 482 -20.24 12.76 1.91
N SER A 483 -19.73 13.17 3.07
CA SER A 483 -20.47 13.79 4.18
C SER A 483 -21.22 15.05 3.74
N SER A 484 -20.58 15.87 2.89
CA SER A 484 -21.09 17.14 2.36
C SER A 484 -22.37 17.00 1.52
N THR A 485 -22.73 15.77 1.14
CA THR A 485 -23.90 15.49 0.30
C THR A 485 -25.16 15.15 1.13
N THR A 486 -25.02 15.03 2.44
CA THR A 486 -26.16 14.81 3.36
C THR A 486 -26.57 16.15 3.97
N PRO A 487 -27.83 16.59 3.85
CA PRO A 487 -28.27 17.81 4.53
C PRO A 487 -28.11 17.71 6.05
N SER A 488 -27.49 18.71 6.69
CA SER A 488 -27.21 18.67 8.14
C SER A 488 -28.47 18.42 8.99
N GLU A 489 -29.62 18.99 8.60
CA GLU A 489 -30.90 18.77 9.29
C GLU A 489 -31.40 17.32 9.18
N LYS A 490 -31.03 16.61 8.11
CA LYS A 490 -31.40 15.19 7.93
C LYS A 490 -30.59 14.25 8.80
N LEU A 491 -29.45 14.69 9.35
CA LEU A 491 -28.66 13.88 10.28
C LEU A 491 -29.37 13.66 11.62
N ARG A 492 -30.38 14.47 11.93
CA ARG A 492 -31.26 14.35 13.12
C ARG A 492 -32.56 13.58 12.83
N ASP A 493 -32.88 13.37 11.55
CA ASP A 493 -34.07 12.63 11.13
C ASP A 493 -33.81 11.12 11.22
N LYS A 494 -34.33 10.50 12.27
CA LYS A 494 -34.21 9.06 12.53
C LYS A 494 -34.58 8.18 11.35
N SER A 495 -35.70 8.47 10.69
CA SER A 495 -36.18 7.66 9.58
C SER A 495 -35.20 7.76 8.40
N PHE A 496 -34.66 8.96 8.18
CA PHE A 496 -33.67 9.20 7.13
C PHE A 496 -32.35 8.48 7.41
N VAL A 497 -31.71 8.67 8.58
CA VAL A 497 -30.37 8.09 8.86
C VAL A 497 -30.41 6.57 9.00
N GLU A 498 -31.49 6.00 9.52
CA GLU A 498 -31.64 4.54 9.61
C GLU A 498 -31.88 3.88 8.24
N ALA A 499 -32.45 4.62 7.28
CA ALA A 499 -32.60 4.15 5.90
C ALA A 499 -31.31 4.36 5.09
N ASN A 500 -30.74 5.56 5.11
CA ASN A 500 -29.73 6.01 4.14
C ASN A 500 -28.29 6.06 4.69
N GLY A 501 -28.13 6.06 6.02
CA GLY A 501 -26.86 6.34 6.69
C GLY A 501 -26.65 7.84 6.85
N HIS A 502 -25.75 8.24 7.76
CA HIS A 502 -25.39 9.65 7.94
C HIS A 502 -24.45 10.15 6.84
N THR A 503 -23.64 9.26 6.26
CA THR A 503 -22.83 9.51 5.05
C THR A 503 -23.15 8.46 3.97
N PRO A 504 -23.14 8.82 2.67
CA PRO A 504 -23.27 7.86 1.57
C PRO A 504 -22.12 6.86 1.41
N SER A 505 -20.99 7.04 2.10
CA SER A 505 -19.78 6.25 1.89
C SER A 505 -19.15 5.86 3.22
N ILE A 506 -18.86 4.59 3.44
CA ILE A 506 -18.04 4.15 4.58
C ILE A 506 -16.59 4.63 4.44
N MET A 507 -16.15 4.89 3.21
CA MET A 507 -14.80 5.41 2.91
C MET A 507 -14.63 6.90 3.25
N ASP A 508 -15.67 7.53 3.75
CA ASP A 508 -15.60 8.87 4.31
C ASP A 508 -14.88 8.86 5.68
N TYR A 509 -14.25 9.98 6.03
CA TYR A 509 -13.72 10.19 7.38
C TYR A 509 -14.77 10.78 8.35
N ALA A 510 -16.05 10.75 7.95
CA ALA A 510 -17.24 10.95 8.77
C ALA A 510 -17.54 9.74 9.68
N ARG A 511 -16.94 9.73 10.89
CA ARG A 511 -17.06 8.64 11.87
C ARG A 511 -18.49 8.50 12.42
N PHE A 512 -18.79 8.92 13.65
CA PHE A 512 -20.14 8.74 14.20
C PHE A 512 -21.00 9.96 13.95
N ASN A 513 -22.32 9.77 13.85
CA ASN A 513 -23.29 10.85 13.69
C ASN A 513 -23.36 11.76 14.94
N TYR A 514 -22.38 12.66 15.09
CA TYR A 514 -22.27 13.56 16.24
C TYR A 514 -23.29 14.71 16.22
N VAL A 515 -24.03 14.87 15.12
CA VAL A 515 -25.07 15.89 14.95
C VAL A 515 -26.36 15.50 15.68
N ALA A 516 -26.65 14.20 15.74
CA ALA A 516 -27.82 13.68 16.44
C ALA A 516 -27.87 14.12 17.91
N GLN A 517 -29.08 14.44 18.39
CA GLN A 517 -29.38 14.94 19.71
C GLN A 517 -30.19 13.92 20.53
N PRO A 518 -30.20 13.99 21.87
CA PRO A 518 -30.92 13.03 22.71
C PRO A 518 -32.40 12.86 22.35
N GLU A 519 -33.06 13.97 21.99
CA GLU A 519 -34.47 13.99 21.60
C GLU A 519 -34.76 13.28 20.26
N ASP A 520 -33.75 13.04 19.42
CA ASP A 520 -33.92 12.45 18.09
C ASP A 520 -34.13 10.93 18.15
N ASN A 521 -33.76 10.29 19.27
CA ASN A 521 -33.96 8.85 19.53
C ASN A 521 -33.42 7.93 18.42
N ILE A 522 -32.31 8.32 17.77
CA ILE A 522 -31.66 7.59 16.69
C ILE A 522 -31.06 6.27 17.22
N LYS A 523 -31.36 5.15 16.55
CA LYS A 523 -30.80 3.84 16.93
C LYS A 523 -29.36 3.69 16.43
N PRO A 524 -28.60 2.69 16.90
CA PRO A 524 -27.20 2.49 16.50
C PRO A 524 -26.99 2.42 14.97
N LYS A 525 -27.97 1.86 14.26
CA LYS A 525 -28.00 1.87 12.78
C LYS A 525 -27.89 3.27 12.18
N GLY A 526 -28.44 4.32 12.80
CA GLY A 526 -28.31 5.71 12.32
C GLY A 526 -27.10 6.47 12.88
N ILE A 527 -26.28 5.81 13.71
CA ILE A 527 -25.09 6.40 14.36
C ILE A 527 -23.80 5.92 13.69
N TYR A 528 -23.73 4.63 13.34
CA TYR A 528 -22.51 4.00 12.81
C TYR A 528 -22.31 4.20 11.31
N PRO A 529 -21.05 4.36 10.86
CA PRO A 529 -20.73 4.27 9.44
C PRO A 529 -21.04 2.88 8.91
N ARG A 530 -21.42 2.83 7.64
CA ARG A 530 -21.68 1.59 6.93
C ARG A 530 -21.51 1.81 5.44
N ILE A 531 -21.40 0.70 4.71
CA ILE A 531 -21.43 0.71 3.25
C ILE A 531 -22.74 1.39 2.79
N GLY A 532 -22.60 2.46 2.02
CA GLY A 532 -23.69 3.32 1.59
C GLY A 532 -23.85 3.40 0.07
N ASP A 533 -24.63 4.39 -0.38
CA ASP A 533 -25.00 4.55 -1.78
C ASP A 533 -23.78 4.71 -2.71
N TYR A 534 -22.80 5.51 -2.28
CA TYR A 534 -21.57 5.75 -3.05
C TYR A 534 -20.73 4.48 -3.15
N ASP A 535 -20.54 3.74 -2.06
CA ASP A 535 -19.75 2.50 -2.07
C ASP A 535 -20.33 1.45 -3.02
N LEU A 536 -21.66 1.28 -2.97
CA LEU A 536 -22.39 0.38 -3.86
C LEU A 536 -22.21 0.79 -5.34
N TRP A 537 -22.21 2.10 -5.61
CA TRP A 537 -21.98 2.65 -6.94
C TRP A 537 -20.52 2.48 -7.40
N ALA A 538 -19.54 2.79 -6.53
CA ALA A 538 -18.12 2.67 -6.84
C ALA A 538 -17.75 1.22 -7.15
N ILE A 539 -18.26 0.25 -6.38
CA ILE A 539 -18.06 -1.18 -6.66
C ILE A 539 -18.75 -1.62 -7.96
N GLU A 540 -19.95 -1.12 -8.27
CA GLU A 540 -20.57 -1.32 -9.59
C GLU A 540 -19.65 -0.81 -10.70
N TRP A 541 -19.16 0.42 -10.56
CA TRP A 541 -18.26 1.04 -11.53
C TRP A 541 -16.92 0.30 -11.66
N GLY A 542 -16.33 -0.25 -10.60
CA GLY A 542 -15.03 -0.93 -10.67
C GLY A 542 -15.12 -2.39 -11.12
N TYR A 543 -16.20 -3.09 -10.78
CA TYR A 543 -16.26 -4.56 -10.87
C TYR A 543 -17.31 -5.10 -11.85
N LYS A 544 -18.25 -4.27 -12.33
CA LYS A 544 -19.17 -4.71 -13.38
C LYS A 544 -18.41 -5.01 -14.66
N VAL A 545 -18.43 -6.29 -15.05
CA VAL A 545 -17.90 -6.77 -16.32
C VAL A 545 -18.78 -6.25 -17.45
N LEU A 546 -18.15 -5.69 -18.48
CA LEU A 546 -18.77 -5.22 -19.72
C LEU A 546 -18.38 -6.19 -20.85
N PRO A 547 -19.19 -7.23 -21.14
CA PRO A 547 -18.77 -8.32 -22.04
C PRO A 547 -18.55 -7.87 -23.48
N ASP A 548 -19.25 -6.81 -23.91
CA ASP A 548 -19.17 -6.33 -25.29
C ASP A 548 -17.97 -5.37 -25.49
N ALA A 549 -17.34 -4.91 -24.41
CA ALA A 549 -16.14 -4.09 -24.44
C ALA A 549 -14.87 -4.96 -24.48
N LYS A 550 -14.35 -5.21 -25.69
CA LYS A 550 -13.22 -6.10 -25.95
C LYS A 550 -11.87 -5.64 -25.34
N ASN A 551 -11.72 -4.35 -25.05
CA ASN A 551 -10.50 -3.76 -24.48
C ASN A 551 -10.84 -2.57 -23.56
N ALA A 552 -9.84 -2.02 -22.88
CA ALA A 552 -10.02 -0.92 -21.92
C ALA A 552 -10.58 0.36 -22.59
N ASN A 553 -10.12 0.70 -23.79
CA ASN A 553 -10.63 1.86 -24.54
C ASN A 553 -12.13 1.74 -24.86
N ALA A 554 -12.61 0.53 -25.15
CA ALA A 554 -14.03 0.28 -25.41
C ALA A 554 -14.91 0.43 -24.16
N GLU A 555 -14.35 0.35 -22.93
CA GLU A 555 -15.10 0.59 -21.70
C GLU A 555 -15.34 2.09 -21.45
N VAL A 556 -14.43 2.96 -21.89
CA VAL A 556 -14.45 4.41 -21.59
C VAL A 556 -15.78 5.09 -21.92
N PRO A 557 -16.35 5.00 -23.15
CA PRO A 557 -17.60 5.68 -23.45
C PRO A 557 -18.80 5.12 -22.65
N VAL A 558 -18.81 3.82 -22.37
CA VAL A 558 -19.87 3.16 -21.58
C VAL A 558 -19.82 3.64 -20.14
N LEU A 559 -18.63 3.63 -19.54
CA LEU A 559 -18.42 4.08 -18.17
C LEU A 559 -18.64 5.58 -18.02
N ASN A 560 -18.18 6.40 -18.97
CA ASN A 560 -18.42 7.83 -18.94
C ASN A 560 -19.93 8.15 -18.93
N LYS A 561 -20.72 7.48 -19.79
CA LYS A 561 -22.18 7.64 -19.80
C LYS A 561 -22.81 7.22 -18.48
N LEU A 562 -22.38 6.09 -17.93
CA LEU A 562 -22.87 5.58 -16.65
C LEU A 562 -22.53 6.54 -15.50
N THR A 563 -21.29 7.03 -15.45
CA THR A 563 -20.82 8.01 -14.47
C THR A 563 -21.63 9.30 -14.56
N MET A 564 -21.79 9.88 -15.75
CA MET A 564 -22.61 11.09 -15.95
C MET A 564 -24.04 10.93 -15.48
N GLU A 565 -24.65 9.75 -15.68
CA GLU A 565 -26.00 9.49 -15.21
C GLU A 565 -26.07 9.39 -13.68
N LYS A 566 -25.14 8.68 -13.07
CA LYS A 566 -25.12 8.45 -11.62
C LYS A 566 -24.83 9.73 -10.85
N LEU A 567 -23.95 10.59 -11.36
CA LEU A 567 -23.59 11.86 -10.73
C LEU A 567 -24.69 12.93 -10.77
N LYS A 568 -25.83 12.67 -11.42
CA LYS A 568 -27.04 13.49 -11.23
C LYS A 568 -27.57 13.41 -9.80
N ASN A 569 -27.23 12.34 -9.07
CA ASN A 569 -27.46 12.23 -7.64
C ASN A 569 -26.19 12.66 -6.90
N ASN A 570 -26.26 13.79 -6.20
CA ASN A 570 -25.11 14.34 -5.46
C ASN A 570 -24.56 13.38 -4.39
N ARG A 571 -25.38 12.46 -3.85
CA ARG A 571 -24.93 11.44 -2.89
C ARG A 571 -23.91 10.45 -3.47
N LEU A 572 -23.75 10.42 -4.80
CA LEU A 572 -22.81 9.54 -5.51
C LEU A 572 -21.52 10.26 -5.92
N TRP A 573 -21.27 11.45 -5.41
CA TRP A 573 -20.07 12.22 -5.71
C TRP A 573 -18.84 11.73 -4.93
N PHE A 574 -17.68 11.91 -5.56
CA PHE A 574 -16.37 11.67 -4.97
C PHE A 574 -15.68 13.01 -4.67
N GLY A 575 -15.21 13.19 -3.44
CA GLY A 575 -14.28 14.25 -3.04
C GLY A 575 -12.95 13.66 -2.58
N THR A 576 -11.85 14.17 -3.14
CA THR A 576 -10.49 13.65 -2.92
C THR A 576 -9.95 14.08 -1.56
N GLU A 577 -9.24 13.18 -0.89
CA GLU A 577 -8.52 13.42 0.37
C GLU A 577 -7.28 14.33 0.23
N THR A 578 -6.94 14.74 -0.99
CA THR A 578 -5.73 15.51 -1.31
C THR A 578 -5.99 16.98 -1.58
N ASN A 579 -7.24 17.45 -1.48
CA ASN A 579 -7.60 18.84 -1.72
C ASN A 579 -8.16 19.48 -0.43
N PRO A 580 -7.28 19.95 0.47
CA PRO A 580 -7.71 20.56 1.73
C PRO A 580 -8.44 21.89 1.54
N ASP A 581 -8.36 22.51 0.36
CA ASP A 581 -8.97 23.82 0.10
C ASP A 581 -10.46 23.73 -0.31
N ASP A 582 -10.98 22.54 -0.64
CA ASP A 582 -12.41 22.38 -0.94
C ASP A 582 -13.19 22.10 0.36
N PRO A 583 -14.06 23.02 0.81
CA PRO A 583 -14.80 22.86 2.07
C PRO A 583 -15.78 21.68 2.05
N ARG A 584 -16.03 21.08 0.88
CA ARG A 584 -16.86 19.87 0.75
C ARG A 584 -16.06 18.59 0.92
N SER A 585 -14.73 18.65 0.91
CA SER A 585 -13.82 17.49 0.95
C SER A 585 -12.95 17.50 2.21
N GLN A 586 -13.55 17.76 3.37
CA GLN A 586 -12.84 17.81 4.65
C GLN A 586 -12.91 16.47 5.38
N SER A 587 -11.92 16.20 6.23
CA SER A 587 -11.98 15.06 7.14
C SER A 587 -12.69 15.44 8.44
N GLU A 588 -13.35 14.48 9.09
CA GLU A 588 -13.99 14.63 10.42
C GLU A 588 -15.22 15.57 10.44
N ASP A 589 -15.69 16.04 9.29
CA ASP A 589 -16.89 16.85 9.16
C ASP A 589 -18.15 15.99 8.93
N LEU A 590 -19.31 16.62 9.07
CA LEU A 590 -20.60 16.00 8.76
C LEU A 590 -21.53 17.01 8.11
N GLY A 591 -22.24 16.53 7.10
CA GLY A 591 -23.33 17.26 6.46
C GLY A 591 -22.89 18.35 5.50
N ASP A 592 -23.86 18.91 4.78
CA ASP A 592 -23.67 19.99 3.79
C ASP A 592 -23.35 21.35 4.39
N ASN A 593 -23.49 21.50 5.72
CA ASN A 593 -23.10 22.68 6.46
C ASN A 593 -22.35 22.30 7.74
N ALA A 594 -21.01 22.29 7.63
CA ALA A 594 -20.12 21.96 8.73
C ALA A 594 -20.34 22.86 9.96
N MET A 595 -20.68 24.14 9.79
CA MET A 595 -20.91 25.06 10.91
C MET A 595 -22.16 24.68 11.73
N ILE A 596 -23.25 24.33 11.05
CA ILE A 596 -24.49 23.86 11.71
C ILE A 596 -24.22 22.52 12.41
N SER A 597 -23.59 21.58 11.71
CA SER A 597 -23.25 20.27 12.27
C SER A 597 -22.33 20.39 13.49
N SER A 598 -21.33 21.26 13.43
CA SER A 598 -20.42 21.57 14.53
C SER A 598 -21.13 22.22 15.71
N ASP A 599 -22.11 23.10 15.51
CA ASP A 599 -22.89 23.67 16.63
C ASP A 599 -23.63 22.57 17.43
N TYR A 600 -24.26 21.64 16.72
CA TYR A 600 -24.88 20.45 17.33
C TYR A 600 -23.87 19.54 18.03
N GLY A 601 -22.70 19.32 17.41
CA GLY A 601 -21.59 18.58 17.99
C GLY A 601 -21.08 19.23 19.29
N ILE A 602 -20.85 20.54 19.29
CA ILE A 602 -20.42 21.32 20.46
C ILE A 602 -21.49 21.27 21.56
N LYS A 603 -22.78 21.31 21.21
CA LYS A 603 -23.88 21.13 22.17
C LYS A 603 -23.79 19.75 22.86
N ASN A 604 -23.45 18.70 22.11
CA ASN A 604 -23.18 17.37 22.67
C ASN A 604 -21.92 17.36 23.56
N LEU A 605 -20.80 17.97 23.12
CA LEU A 605 -19.58 18.07 23.92
C LEU A 605 -19.82 18.75 25.27
N LYS A 606 -20.64 19.82 25.32
CA LYS A 606 -21.02 20.49 26.58
C LYS A 606 -21.74 19.56 27.55
N ARG A 607 -22.64 18.69 27.05
CA ARG A 607 -23.33 17.68 27.88
C ARG A 607 -22.34 16.63 28.40
N ILE A 608 -21.45 16.16 27.52
CA ILE A 608 -20.43 15.15 27.85
C ILE A 608 -19.45 15.69 28.89
N LEU A 609 -18.96 16.93 28.73
CA LEU A 609 -18.02 17.57 29.65
C LEU A 609 -18.49 17.54 31.11
N VAL A 610 -19.78 17.82 31.36
CA VAL A 610 -20.37 17.79 32.71
C VAL A 610 -20.38 16.38 33.30
N LYS A 611 -20.47 15.35 32.46
CA LYS A 611 -20.59 13.95 32.87
C LYS A 611 -19.30 13.15 32.85
N LEU A 612 -18.25 13.65 32.20
CA LEU A 612 -16.96 12.96 32.14
C LEU A 612 -16.45 12.53 33.52
N PRO A 613 -16.44 13.38 34.58
CA PRO A 613 -15.97 12.96 35.90
C PRO A 613 -16.69 11.72 36.46
N ASP A 614 -17.98 11.56 36.15
CA ASP A 614 -18.78 10.41 36.58
C ASP A 614 -18.49 9.17 35.70
N TRP A 615 -18.49 9.35 34.37
CA TRP A 615 -18.35 8.25 33.40
C TRP A 615 -16.94 7.65 33.33
N THR A 616 -15.92 8.43 33.66
CA THR A 616 -14.52 7.99 33.64
C THR A 616 -14.03 7.47 34.99
N LYS A 617 -14.91 7.41 36.00
CA LYS A 617 -14.54 6.96 37.34
C LYS A 617 -14.26 5.46 37.35
N ALA A 618 -13.09 5.08 37.87
CA ALA A 618 -12.71 3.70 38.12
C ALA A 618 -12.29 3.51 39.59
N ASN A 619 -12.69 2.39 40.19
CA ASN A 619 -12.39 2.12 41.60
C ASN A 619 -10.89 1.89 41.78
N ASN A 620 -10.30 2.56 42.78
CA ASN A 620 -8.88 2.46 43.13
C ASN A 620 -7.92 2.97 42.04
N GLU A 621 -8.41 3.74 41.06
CA GLU A 621 -7.59 4.38 40.02
C GLU A 621 -7.57 5.91 40.19
N GLY A 622 -6.56 6.55 39.61
CA GLY A 622 -6.44 8.01 39.57
C GLY A 622 -7.32 8.67 38.50
N TYR A 623 -6.99 9.92 38.15
CA TYR A 623 -7.73 10.71 37.15
C TYR A 623 -7.29 10.46 35.70
N GLU A 624 -6.49 9.44 35.42
CA GLU A 624 -5.92 9.20 34.08
C GLU A 624 -6.99 9.03 33.00
N ASN A 625 -8.07 8.29 33.29
CA ASN A 625 -9.21 8.14 32.38
C ASN A 625 -9.89 9.50 32.10
N LEU A 626 -10.06 10.32 33.13
CA LEU A 626 -10.63 11.66 32.99
C LEU A 626 -9.72 12.56 32.16
N THR A 627 -8.42 12.59 32.45
CA THR A 627 -7.42 13.36 31.69
C THR A 627 -7.40 12.94 30.23
N THR A 628 -7.43 11.64 29.96
CA THR A 628 -7.45 11.09 28.59
C THR A 628 -8.70 11.53 27.84
N MET A 629 -9.89 11.29 28.41
CA MET A 629 -11.14 11.63 27.73
C MET A 629 -11.37 13.14 27.62
N TYR A 630 -10.91 13.93 28.58
CA TYR A 630 -10.90 15.38 28.48
C TYR A 630 -10.02 15.86 27.31
N GLY A 631 -8.84 15.26 27.12
CA GLY A 631 -8.00 15.53 25.95
C GLY A 631 -8.65 15.14 24.62
N GLN A 632 -9.40 14.04 24.58
CA GLN A 632 -10.17 13.64 23.39
C GLN A 632 -11.32 14.62 23.11
N LEU A 633 -12.01 15.10 24.15
CA LEU A 633 -13.05 16.11 24.03
C LEU A 633 -12.51 17.42 23.47
N THR A 634 -11.39 17.93 24.00
CA THR A 634 -10.78 19.18 23.51
C THR A 634 -10.24 19.04 22.09
N THR A 635 -9.66 17.89 21.75
CA THR A 635 -9.25 17.58 20.36
C THR A 635 -10.45 17.59 19.42
N GLN A 636 -11.58 16.99 19.82
CA GLN A 636 -12.79 17.00 19.02
C GLN A 636 -13.40 18.40 18.91
N LEU A 637 -13.37 19.20 19.97
CA LEU A 637 -13.77 20.61 19.93
C LEU A 637 -12.94 21.41 18.91
N ALA A 638 -11.61 21.22 18.90
CA ALA A 638 -10.74 21.87 17.93
C ALA A 638 -11.14 21.53 16.48
N ARG A 639 -11.44 20.26 16.20
CA ARG A 639 -11.95 19.82 14.88
C ARG A 639 -13.26 20.50 14.50
N TYR A 640 -14.17 20.70 15.44
CA TYR A 640 -15.44 21.38 15.18
C TYR A 640 -15.30 22.89 14.94
N MET A 641 -14.21 23.48 15.41
CA MET A 641 -13.94 24.91 15.24
C MET A 641 -13.27 25.27 13.90
N GLY A 642 -12.75 24.28 13.17
CA GLY A 642 -12.00 24.46 11.91
C GLY A 642 -10.51 24.53 12.12
#